data_AF-G0RGZ0-F1
#
_entry.id   AF-G0RGZ0-F1
#
_cell.length_a   1.000
_cell.length_b   1.000
_cell.length_c   1.000
_cell.angle_alpha   90.00
_cell.angle_beta   90.00
_cell.angle_gamma   90.00
#
_symmetry.space_group_name_H-M   'P 1'
#
loop_
_entity.id
_entity.type
_entity.pdbx_description
1 polymer ?
#
loop_
_entity_poly.entity_id
_entity_poly.type
_entity_poly.pdbx_seq_one_letter_code
_entity_poly.pdbx_strand_id
1 'polypeptide(L)'
;MAIGSDPLQGLPDDYVIKSQAFTKELYRDVYPAIDPSNTALSQDGKVVIVTGASKGIGKKIGADSFRFLVFKGFVRSFATAGAKAIVLIARSSKQLQETAEELSKEFPKTRFVPAACDVTDEASVKAVFEKIRSDFGSADVLVNNAGATDEGKPLRTASIANVWNGIEVNLKGALIMTQGFLNLVGTAKQATIINITSALGFNVVPGKASYSLSKLALTHLSGYIAVENPNVRAVSLHPGTILTDITTEWLVRFSKDTPELAGGTAVWLTTKEAAFLNGRYLLPVDVESNRHKINYNRSSQLEYVYDAFSGNYITANQDTHRGRMSKYLGWARDLLQRQLPGYAHSHLSRPNPPSSTPGIKMKNLFTVVIAGTQYLLHPQKLVRFPVPTAKLSIDFFKGTIEETINPDALIPVTLLTTSEINSDLEGILDLFSTVDDVFQPDFGGILVEKPEKGQQAIVVNRDLDTRGRSVLTLRSTGAEDEAQAAAFADLPSGPYFLHGPNLYQAWRLYDDVLDAFTFGVIPNSINGSDDGFEALSSLSDDGSRKSIAVPSRLYHPAPSIRKPLSGVRLAITDAISLKGVQTTMSSRAWTQLYGAEDQETAEFAQRLIDMGAIIVGKTKSSQLDSGREWVDVEAPWNPRGDGYQGSGGSAAGAGASVSGYAWMEHAVAADAFEGAREQGRLHGVYSIRVSASAASQLGWAVDSRALSAVGLMSRDLHDLLRFAHVTLNTSSIDVPFPKRIIYLLDYAPASEDDQSLDDSFVAVLERFLGIKAERVRISETWDANPPDDTKQSLQEYMKEAPFNSFCYDFYHEYADFRSDYKEKYGRQPYIEATPRFRWGIGESESAQDYGHHRRRIEVFRQWFNESIMPIVGDSETIVVVPFGPPTTVQYRDDLPPPPSAIEGLGPEALAPLLGLPHLVVPFAQTRYYSRVTDQNEDRPFSGSILGSRGSDMMLLQLVKAAFDRAEWRSSVDPGRLAIPQGYEPEVDEGVLV
;
A
#
# COMPACT_ATOMS: atom_id res chain seq x y z
N MET A 1 -3.04 -37.27 0.90
CA MET A 1 -3.55 -38.27 -0.06
C MET A 1 -2.53 -39.40 -0.18
N ALA A 2 -2.97 -40.66 -0.17
CA ALA A 2 -2.08 -41.78 -0.49
C ALA A 2 -1.74 -41.74 -1.99
N ILE A 3 -0.49 -42.02 -2.35
CA ILE A 3 -0.04 -42.09 -3.74
C ILE A 3 -0.79 -43.25 -4.40
N GLY A 4 -1.72 -42.94 -5.32
CA GLY A 4 -2.50 -43.94 -6.08
C GLY A 4 -4.02 -43.92 -5.86
N SER A 5 -4.57 -43.15 -4.92
CA SER A 5 -6.03 -42.93 -4.81
C SER A 5 -6.48 -41.83 -5.77
N ASP A 6 -7.55 -42.04 -6.58
CA ASP A 6 -8.16 -40.99 -7.42
C ASP A 6 -8.76 -39.89 -6.52
N PRO A 7 -8.12 -38.71 -6.40
CA PRO A 7 -8.55 -37.68 -5.48
C PRO A 7 -9.82 -36.96 -5.92
N LEU A 8 -10.25 -37.15 -7.16
CA LEU A 8 -11.41 -36.50 -7.75
C LEU A 8 -12.59 -37.46 -7.94
N GLN A 9 -12.52 -38.68 -7.38
CA GLN A 9 -13.50 -39.75 -7.62
C GLN A 9 -14.95 -39.25 -7.42
N GLY A 10 -15.80 -39.46 -8.44
CA GLY A 10 -17.21 -39.03 -8.41
C GLY A 10 -17.49 -37.58 -8.86
N LEU A 11 -16.47 -36.78 -9.18
CA LEU A 11 -16.65 -35.51 -9.89
C LEU A 11 -16.95 -35.76 -11.39
N PRO A 12 -17.79 -34.95 -12.07
CA PRO A 12 -18.08 -35.09 -13.48
C PRO A 12 -16.88 -34.77 -14.34
N ASP A 13 -16.84 -35.37 -15.51
CA ASP A 13 -15.73 -35.28 -16.45
C ASP A 13 -15.41 -33.84 -16.90
N ASP A 14 -16.32 -32.88 -16.72
CA ASP A 14 -16.10 -31.49 -17.04
C ASP A 14 -15.58 -30.61 -15.88
N TYR A 15 -15.44 -31.18 -14.67
CA TYR A 15 -15.10 -30.44 -13.46
C TYR A 15 -13.79 -29.64 -13.57
N VAL A 16 -12.71 -30.27 -14.02
CA VAL A 16 -11.38 -29.63 -14.06
C VAL A 16 -11.38 -28.39 -14.96
N ILE A 17 -12.03 -28.44 -16.13
CA ILE A 17 -12.09 -27.24 -16.99
C ILE A 17 -13.02 -26.17 -16.41
N LYS A 18 -14.16 -26.57 -15.82
CA LYS A 18 -15.12 -25.63 -15.22
C LYS A 18 -14.50 -24.88 -14.06
N SER A 19 -13.64 -25.54 -13.28
CA SER A 19 -12.90 -24.91 -12.20
C SER A 19 -11.83 -23.92 -12.65
N GLN A 20 -11.44 -23.94 -13.93
CA GLN A 20 -10.35 -23.12 -14.46
C GLN A 20 -10.81 -22.05 -15.46
N ALA A 21 -12.02 -22.17 -16.03
CA ALA A 21 -12.50 -21.24 -17.04
C ALA A 21 -13.02 -19.93 -16.44
N PHE A 22 -12.65 -18.82 -17.07
CA PHE A 22 -13.12 -17.48 -16.70
C PHE A 22 -14.31 -17.02 -17.56
N THR A 23 -14.68 -17.81 -18.56
CA THR A 23 -15.74 -17.55 -19.52
C THR A 23 -17.02 -18.33 -19.25
N LYS A 24 -18.16 -17.71 -19.59
CA LYS A 24 -19.49 -18.34 -19.52
C LYS A 24 -19.62 -19.52 -20.49
N GLU A 25 -18.94 -19.43 -21.64
CA GLU A 25 -18.93 -20.47 -22.66
C GLU A 25 -17.63 -21.25 -22.59
N LEU A 26 -17.75 -22.57 -22.51
CA LEU A 26 -16.62 -23.50 -22.36
C LEU A 26 -16.33 -24.18 -23.67
N TYR A 27 -15.13 -23.94 -24.20
CA TYR A 27 -14.65 -24.59 -25.41
C TYR A 27 -13.73 -25.77 -25.07
N ARG A 28 -14.02 -26.93 -25.66
CA ARG A 28 -13.21 -28.16 -25.53
C ARG A 28 -12.51 -28.53 -26.83
N ASP A 29 -12.83 -27.80 -27.90
CA ASP A 29 -12.31 -27.94 -29.24
C ASP A 29 -12.20 -26.56 -29.88
N VAL A 30 -11.64 -26.48 -31.09
CA VAL A 30 -11.54 -25.26 -31.88
C VAL A 30 -12.89 -24.56 -32.02
N TYR A 31 -12.88 -23.24 -31.83
CA TYR A 31 -14.05 -22.36 -31.93
C TYR A 31 -13.73 -21.15 -32.83
N PRO A 32 -14.74 -20.39 -33.30
CA PRO A 32 -14.57 -19.44 -34.40
C PRO A 32 -13.44 -18.41 -34.23
N ALA A 33 -13.20 -17.93 -33.01
CA ALA A 33 -12.16 -16.94 -32.75
C ALA A 33 -10.72 -17.47 -32.90
N ILE A 34 -10.52 -18.78 -32.73
CA ILE A 34 -9.20 -19.43 -32.79
C ILE A 34 -9.10 -20.44 -33.95
N ASP A 35 -10.09 -20.51 -34.83
CA ASP A 35 -10.11 -21.43 -35.95
C ASP A 35 -8.97 -21.11 -36.93
N PRO A 36 -7.95 -21.98 -37.06
CA PRO A 36 -6.79 -21.71 -37.89
C PRO A 36 -7.12 -21.61 -39.39
N SER A 37 -8.31 -22.06 -39.82
CA SER A 37 -8.78 -21.87 -41.20
C SER A 37 -9.28 -20.46 -41.49
N ASN A 38 -9.49 -19.64 -40.45
CA ASN A 38 -9.89 -18.25 -40.58
C ASN A 38 -8.76 -17.42 -41.24
N THR A 39 -9.09 -16.73 -42.34
CA THR A 39 -8.14 -15.90 -43.08
C THR A 39 -7.51 -14.79 -42.23
N ALA A 40 -8.20 -14.32 -41.18
CA ALA A 40 -7.66 -13.34 -40.24
C ALA A 40 -6.49 -13.87 -39.40
N LEU A 41 -6.37 -15.20 -39.26
CA LEU A 41 -5.32 -15.88 -38.50
C LEU A 41 -4.16 -16.39 -39.37
N SER A 42 -4.14 -16.00 -40.65
CA SER A 42 -3.14 -16.46 -41.62
C SER A 42 -1.70 -16.34 -41.12
N GLN A 43 -0.94 -17.40 -41.33
CA GLN A 43 0.48 -17.53 -41.03
C GLN A 43 1.32 -17.61 -42.31
N ASP A 44 0.76 -17.19 -43.45
CA ASP A 44 1.47 -17.18 -44.72
C ASP A 44 2.81 -16.45 -44.63
N GLY A 45 3.83 -17.03 -45.25
CA GLY A 45 5.21 -16.53 -45.20
C GLY A 45 5.96 -16.78 -43.88
N LYS A 46 5.31 -17.17 -42.78
CA LYS A 46 5.95 -17.29 -41.47
C LYS A 46 6.66 -18.63 -41.26
N VAL A 47 7.75 -18.59 -40.50
CA VAL A 47 8.54 -19.74 -40.06
C VAL A 47 8.33 -19.96 -38.56
N VAL A 48 7.85 -21.15 -38.20
CA VAL A 48 7.47 -21.53 -36.84
C VAL A 48 8.42 -22.60 -36.31
N ILE A 49 8.90 -22.47 -35.07
CA ILE A 49 9.75 -23.45 -34.40
C ILE A 49 8.94 -24.09 -33.28
N VAL A 50 8.88 -25.43 -33.25
CA VAL A 50 8.16 -26.17 -32.20
C VAL A 50 9.09 -27.20 -31.57
N THR A 51 9.28 -27.12 -30.26
CA THR A 51 10.11 -28.09 -29.49
C THR A 51 9.28 -29.24 -28.93
N GLY A 52 9.90 -30.40 -28.71
CA GLY A 52 9.23 -31.61 -28.22
C GLY A 52 8.47 -32.41 -29.29
N ALA A 53 8.87 -32.31 -30.56
CA ALA A 53 8.11 -32.80 -31.72
C ALA A 53 8.33 -34.28 -32.13
N SER A 54 8.88 -35.16 -31.27
CA SER A 54 9.17 -36.58 -31.63
C SER A 54 8.37 -37.66 -30.89
N LYS A 55 7.96 -37.43 -29.63
CA LYS A 55 7.28 -38.43 -28.79
C LYS A 55 6.30 -37.75 -27.84
N GLY A 56 5.12 -38.33 -27.65
CA GLY A 56 4.44 -38.26 -26.37
C GLY A 56 5.33 -38.91 -25.31
N ILE A 57 5.33 -38.41 -24.07
CA ILE A 57 6.25 -38.85 -23.02
C ILE A 57 5.95 -40.29 -22.53
N GLY A 58 6.34 -41.32 -23.28
CA GLY A 58 6.84 -42.62 -22.77
C GLY A 58 5.89 -43.62 -22.08
N LYS A 59 5.53 -44.67 -22.85
CA LYS A 59 5.31 -46.12 -22.57
C LYS A 59 4.30 -46.63 -21.50
N LYS A 60 3.32 -47.37 -22.05
CA LYS A 60 2.59 -48.57 -21.54
C LYS A 60 1.64 -48.36 -20.33
N ILE A 61 0.39 -47.99 -20.62
CA ILE A 61 -0.83 -48.60 -20.05
C ILE A 61 -1.88 -48.67 -21.19
N GLY A 62 -2.63 -49.78 -21.24
CA GLY A 62 -3.27 -50.33 -22.46
C GLY A 62 -4.57 -49.69 -22.96
N ALA A 63 -4.91 -50.13 -24.19
CA ALA A 63 -6.23 -50.19 -24.84
C ALA A 63 -7.19 -48.99 -24.71
N ASP A 64 -7.03 -47.98 -25.57
CA ASP A 64 -7.91 -47.75 -26.74
C ASP A 64 -7.50 -46.47 -27.50
N SER A 65 -7.66 -46.54 -28.82
CA SER A 65 -7.09 -45.76 -29.93
C SER A 65 -7.27 -44.22 -30.00
N PHE A 66 -7.14 -43.46 -28.91
CA PHE A 66 -7.21 -41.98 -28.94
C PHE A 66 -6.08 -41.31 -28.13
N ARG A 67 -4.81 -41.48 -28.54
CA ARG A 67 -3.68 -40.69 -28.00
C ARG A 67 -3.36 -39.55 -28.96
N PHE A 68 -3.90 -38.36 -28.69
CA PHE A 68 -3.53 -37.18 -29.45
C PHE A 68 -2.31 -36.49 -28.83
N LEU A 69 -1.32 -36.19 -29.66
CA LEU A 69 -0.06 -35.57 -29.25
C LEU A 69 -0.24 -34.05 -29.28
N VAL A 70 -0.11 -33.35 -28.15
CA VAL A 70 -0.28 -31.88 -28.03
C VAL A 70 0.52 -31.12 -29.09
N PHE A 71 1.75 -31.56 -29.38
CA PHE A 71 2.57 -30.92 -30.42
C PHE A 71 1.95 -31.02 -31.82
N LYS A 72 1.24 -32.12 -32.15
CA LYS A 72 0.55 -32.25 -33.44
C LYS A 72 -0.57 -31.20 -33.55
N GLY A 73 -1.22 -30.84 -32.44
CA GLY A 73 -2.18 -29.73 -32.39
C GLY A 73 -1.54 -28.40 -32.82
N PHE A 74 -0.43 -28.00 -32.19
CA PHE A 74 0.29 -26.79 -32.59
C PHE A 74 0.72 -26.83 -34.06
N VAL A 75 1.36 -27.92 -34.47
CA VAL A 75 1.92 -28.04 -35.82
C VAL A 75 0.82 -28.05 -36.90
N ARG A 76 -0.28 -28.79 -36.68
CA ARG A 76 -1.43 -28.80 -37.58
C ARG A 76 -2.11 -27.45 -37.65
N SER A 77 -2.36 -26.77 -36.52
CA SER A 77 -3.00 -25.45 -36.56
C SER A 77 -2.16 -24.41 -37.29
N PHE A 78 -0.84 -24.37 -37.07
CA PHE A 78 0.05 -23.48 -37.84
C PHE A 78 0.10 -23.84 -39.34
N ALA A 79 0.07 -25.13 -39.68
CA ALA A 79 0.04 -25.58 -41.08
C ALA A 79 -1.31 -25.28 -41.77
N THR A 80 -2.43 -25.49 -41.08
CA THR A 80 -3.78 -25.12 -41.53
C THR A 80 -3.88 -23.62 -41.77
N ALA A 81 -3.28 -22.80 -40.89
CA ALA A 81 -3.21 -21.35 -41.07
C ALA A 81 -2.21 -20.91 -42.16
N GLY A 82 -1.53 -21.84 -42.83
CA GLY A 82 -0.70 -21.56 -44.00
C GLY A 82 0.76 -21.22 -43.71
N ALA A 83 1.32 -21.63 -42.57
CA ALA A 83 2.74 -21.41 -42.27
C ALA A 83 3.66 -21.90 -43.42
N LYS A 84 4.63 -21.07 -43.80
CA LYS A 84 5.60 -21.37 -44.87
C LYS A 84 6.47 -22.56 -44.50
N ALA A 85 6.97 -22.58 -43.27
CA ALA A 85 7.79 -23.67 -42.75
C ALA A 85 7.58 -23.88 -41.25
N ILE A 86 7.64 -25.14 -40.82
CA ILE A 86 7.59 -25.52 -39.40
C ILE A 86 8.80 -26.39 -39.07
N VAL A 87 9.66 -25.91 -38.18
CA VAL A 87 10.85 -26.60 -37.69
C VAL A 87 10.48 -27.46 -36.48
N LEU A 88 10.66 -28.76 -36.61
CA LEU A 88 10.31 -29.77 -35.60
C LEU A 88 11.56 -30.15 -34.83
N ILE A 89 11.62 -29.78 -33.55
CA ILE A 89 12.79 -30.00 -32.68
C ILE A 89 12.51 -31.09 -31.66
N ALA A 90 13.37 -32.11 -31.63
CA ALA A 90 13.41 -33.13 -30.59
C ALA A 90 14.67 -34.00 -30.70
N ARG A 91 14.91 -34.89 -29.73
CA ARG A 91 16.14 -35.71 -29.69
C ARG A 91 16.19 -36.83 -30.75
N SER A 92 15.05 -37.41 -31.14
CA SER A 92 15.02 -38.57 -32.04
C SER A 92 14.90 -38.18 -33.50
N SER A 93 16.03 -38.19 -34.23
CA SER A 93 16.06 -37.90 -35.66
C SER A 93 15.08 -38.76 -36.48
N LYS A 94 15.06 -40.08 -36.24
CA LYS A 94 14.19 -41.02 -36.98
C LYS A 94 12.70 -40.66 -36.84
N GLN A 95 12.23 -40.40 -35.62
CA GLN A 95 10.81 -40.10 -35.39
C GLN A 95 10.41 -38.72 -35.90
N LEU A 96 11.33 -37.74 -35.86
CA LEU A 96 11.11 -36.44 -36.47
C LEU A 96 10.95 -36.56 -37.99
N GLN A 97 11.75 -37.41 -38.65
CA GLN A 97 11.63 -37.67 -40.08
C GLN A 97 10.28 -38.30 -40.42
N GLU A 98 9.90 -39.38 -39.72
CA GLU A 98 8.58 -40.04 -39.90
C GLU A 98 7.42 -39.05 -39.69
N THR A 99 7.50 -38.20 -38.67
CA THR A 99 6.48 -37.17 -38.37
C THR A 99 6.44 -36.09 -39.45
N ALA A 100 7.60 -35.63 -39.93
CA ALA A 100 7.68 -34.65 -41.00
C ALA A 100 7.11 -35.20 -42.32
N GLU A 101 7.37 -36.47 -42.65
CA GLU A 101 6.80 -37.13 -43.83
C GLU A 101 5.29 -37.29 -43.74
N GLU A 102 4.76 -37.69 -42.57
CA GLU A 102 3.32 -37.76 -42.31
C GLU A 102 2.65 -36.40 -42.52
N LEU A 103 3.19 -35.35 -41.88
CA LEU A 103 2.64 -34.00 -41.96
C LEU A 103 2.79 -33.38 -43.35
N SER A 104 3.86 -33.70 -44.09
CA SER A 104 4.06 -33.20 -45.46
C SER A 104 3.02 -33.77 -46.43
N LYS A 105 2.51 -34.99 -46.18
CA LYS A 105 1.40 -35.55 -46.96
C LYS A 105 0.07 -34.87 -46.63
N GLU A 106 -0.12 -34.51 -45.36
CA GLU A 106 -1.35 -33.86 -44.87
C GLU A 106 -1.40 -32.36 -45.29
N PHE A 107 -0.27 -31.66 -45.23
CA PHE A 107 -0.14 -30.23 -45.54
C PHE A 107 0.96 -29.98 -46.59
N PRO A 108 0.71 -30.28 -47.87
CA PRO A 108 1.74 -30.22 -48.92
C PRO A 108 2.29 -28.80 -49.21
N LYS A 109 1.62 -27.75 -48.69
CA LYS A 109 2.04 -26.36 -48.84
C LYS A 109 3.02 -25.89 -47.75
N THR A 110 3.12 -26.60 -46.63
CA THR A 110 3.98 -26.24 -45.50
C THR A 110 5.24 -27.09 -45.53
N ARG A 111 6.41 -26.46 -45.45
CA ARG A 111 7.69 -27.18 -45.36
C ARG A 111 7.96 -27.62 -43.92
N PHE A 112 7.93 -28.92 -43.65
CA PHE A 112 8.31 -29.46 -42.34
C PHE A 112 9.82 -29.78 -42.30
N VAL A 113 10.53 -29.21 -41.33
CA VAL A 113 11.98 -29.39 -41.18
C VAL A 113 12.30 -30.15 -39.90
N PRO A 114 12.64 -31.45 -39.98
CA PRO A 114 13.10 -32.20 -38.81
C PRO A 114 14.51 -31.70 -38.39
N ALA A 115 14.65 -31.35 -37.11
CA ALA A 115 15.90 -30.90 -36.51
C ALA A 115 16.17 -31.67 -35.20
N ALA A 116 17.09 -32.64 -35.26
CA ALA A 116 17.48 -33.39 -34.09
C ALA A 116 18.28 -32.51 -33.13
N CYS A 117 17.76 -32.27 -31.92
CA CYS A 117 18.40 -31.43 -30.92
C CYS A 117 17.97 -31.79 -29.51
N ASP A 118 18.93 -31.78 -28.58
CA ASP A 118 18.66 -31.76 -27.14
C ASP A 118 18.60 -30.31 -26.67
N VAL A 119 17.45 -29.90 -26.16
CA VAL A 119 17.19 -28.49 -25.80
C VAL A 119 18.03 -28.03 -24.61
N THR A 120 18.56 -28.96 -23.82
CA THR A 120 19.42 -28.65 -22.66
C THR A 120 20.89 -28.50 -23.02
N ASP A 121 21.28 -28.82 -24.26
CA ASP A 121 22.64 -28.69 -24.79
C ASP A 121 22.77 -27.44 -25.68
N GLU A 122 23.46 -26.43 -25.17
CA GLU A 122 23.67 -25.14 -25.84
C GLU A 122 24.32 -25.29 -27.21
N ALA A 123 25.25 -26.24 -27.38
CA ALA A 123 25.93 -26.47 -28.66
C ALA A 123 24.97 -27.04 -29.70
N SER A 124 24.13 -28.02 -29.32
CA SER A 124 23.09 -28.57 -30.19
C SER A 124 22.06 -27.51 -30.58
N VAL A 125 21.60 -26.69 -29.63
CA VAL A 125 20.64 -25.61 -29.91
C VAL A 125 21.24 -24.58 -30.86
N LYS A 126 22.49 -24.15 -30.62
CA LYS A 126 23.21 -23.22 -31.50
C LYS A 126 23.28 -23.74 -32.95
N ALA A 127 23.64 -25.01 -33.14
CA ALA A 127 23.72 -25.61 -34.47
C ALA A 127 22.37 -25.63 -35.21
N VAL A 128 21.27 -25.85 -34.48
CA VAL A 128 19.91 -25.76 -35.06
C VAL A 128 19.58 -24.33 -35.48
N PHE A 129 19.84 -23.33 -34.64
CA PHE A 129 19.57 -21.93 -35.00
C PHE A 129 20.45 -21.42 -36.16
N GLU A 130 21.70 -21.87 -36.27
CA GLU A 130 22.55 -21.62 -37.43
C GLU A 130 21.95 -22.22 -38.71
N LYS A 131 21.43 -23.44 -38.64
CA LYS A 131 20.73 -24.07 -39.77
C LYS A 131 19.46 -23.29 -40.15
N ILE A 132 18.65 -22.86 -39.17
CA ILE A 132 17.45 -22.05 -39.43
C ILE A 132 17.83 -20.72 -40.09
N ARG A 133 18.90 -20.06 -39.62
CA ARG A 133 19.44 -18.85 -40.26
C ARG A 133 19.86 -19.10 -41.70
N SER A 134 20.53 -20.22 -41.98
CA SER A 134 20.94 -20.59 -43.33
C SER A 134 19.74 -20.89 -44.25
N ASP A 135 18.76 -21.66 -43.76
CA ASP A 135 17.64 -22.13 -44.57
C ASP A 135 16.56 -21.05 -44.80
N PHE A 136 16.38 -20.15 -43.82
CA PHE A 136 15.26 -19.21 -43.79
C PHE A 136 15.63 -17.75 -43.48
N GLY A 137 16.87 -17.47 -43.08
CA GLY A 137 17.32 -16.14 -42.62
C GLY A 137 16.91 -15.83 -41.19
N SER A 138 15.64 -16.05 -40.82
CA SER A 138 15.10 -15.81 -39.49
C SER A 138 13.88 -16.70 -39.21
N ALA A 139 13.23 -16.51 -38.06
CA ALA A 139 11.98 -17.17 -37.67
C ALA A 139 10.98 -16.16 -37.11
N ASP A 140 9.70 -16.54 -36.98
CA ASP A 140 8.61 -15.64 -36.59
C ASP A 140 7.97 -16.05 -35.26
N VAL A 141 7.92 -17.37 -35.01
CA VAL A 141 7.28 -17.93 -33.82
C VAL A 141 8.15 -19.02 -33.21
N LEU A 142 8.35 -18.99 -31.89
CA LEU A 142 8.91 -20.10 -31.11
C LEU A 142 7.85 -20.62 -30.15
N VAL A 143 7.55 -21.92 -30.22
CA VAL A 143 6.72 -22.63 -29.27
C VAL A 143 7.61 -23.54 -28.41
N ASN A 144 7.88 -23.10 -27.19
CA ASN A 144 8.63 -23.86 -26.19
C ASN A 144 7.69 -24.91 -25.56
N ASN A 145 7.62 -26.08 -26.18
CA ASN A 145 6.74 -27.19 -25.78
C ASN A 145 7.49 -28.42 -25.25
N ALA A 146 8.80 -28.55 -25.49
CA ALA A 146 9.58 -29.64 -24.91
C ALA A 146 9.40 -29.70 -23.39
N GLY A 147 9.20 -30.90 -22.86
CA GLY A 147 9.07 -31.08 -21.43
C GLY A 147 9.38 -32.49 -20.96
N ALA A 148 9.57 -32.61 -19.64
CA ALA A 148 9.73 -33.84 -18.87
C ALA A 148 8.89 -33.73 -17.59
N THR A 149 8.37 -34.86 -17.12
CA THR A 149 7.59 -34.95 -15.87
C THR A 149 8.39 -35.68 -14.79
N ASP A 150 7.97 -35.51 -13.54
CA ASP A 150 8.48 -36.26 -12.38
C ASP A 150 8.25 -37.77 -12.48
N GLU A 151 9.05 -38.51 -11.69
CA GLU A 151 8.89 -39.95 -11.45
C GLU A 151 7.66 -40.32 -10.58
N GLY A 152 6.88 -39.33 -10.12
CA GLY A 152 5.66 -39.54 -9.33
C GLY A 152 5.90 -39.89 -7.86
N LYS A 153 7.12 -39.71 -7.34
CA LYS A 153 7.48 -39.98 -5.93
C LYS A 153 7.42 -38.70 -5.08
N PRO A 154 6.99 -38.76 -3.79
CA PRO A 154 7.04 -37.63 -2.87
C PRO A 154 8.46 -37.07 -2.74
N LEU A 155 8.57 -35.77 -2.45
CA LEU A 155 9.87 -35.10 -2.36
C LEU A 155 10.85 -35.77 -1.39
N ARG A 156 10.35 -36.37 -0.29
CA ARG A 156 11.17 -37.14 0.67
C ARG A 156 11.90 -38.34 0.06
N THR A 157 11.34 -38.94 -0.98
CA THR A 157 11.86 -40.17 -1.61
C THR A 157 12.19 -40.01 -3.08
N ALA A 158 11.96 -38.82 -3.65
CA ALA A 158 12.32 -38.49 -5.00
C ALA A 158 13.84 -38.34 -5.13
N SER A 159 14.40 -38.81 -6.25
CA SER A 159 15.79 -38.53 -6.58
C SER A 159 15.95 -37.05 -6.91
N ILE A 160 16.81 -36.35 -6.17
CA ILE A 160 17.12 -34.94 -6.44
C ILE A 160 17.65 -34.75 -7.86
N ALA A 161 18.41 -35.71 -8.40
CA ALA A 161 18.88 -35.68 -9.78
C ALA A 161 17.71 -35.74 -10.80
N ASN A 162 16.67 -36.54 -10.51
CA ASN A 162 15.48 -36.59 -11.35
C ASN A 162 14.64 -35.30 -11.23
N VAL A 163 14.59 -34.71 -10.03
CA VAL A 163 13.94 -33.41 -9.81
C VAL A 163 14.65 -32.33 -10.63
N TRP A 164 15.98 -32.29 -10.62
CA TRP A 164 16.74 -31.35 -11.44
C TRP A 164 16.57 -31.61 -12.93
N ASN A 165 16.62 -32.86 -13.39
CA ASN A 165 16.44 -33.17 -14.81
C ASN A 165 15.12 -32.61 -15.39
N GLY A 166 14.01 -32.65 -14.64
CA GLY A 166 12.76 -32.03 -15.08
C GLY A 166 12.83 -30.51 -15.18
N ILE A 167 13.54 -29.84 -14.25
CA ILE A 167 13.79 -28.39 -14.30
C ILE A 167 14.73 -28.06 -15.48
N GLU A 168 15.76 -28.85 -15.72
CA GLU A 168 16.68 -28.63 -16.83
C GLU A 168 15.95 -28.73 -18.18
N VAL A 169 15.11 -29.74 -18.38
CA VAL A 169 14.37 -29.89 -19.64
C VAL A 169 13.31 -28.79 -19.80
N ASN A 170 12.51 -28.53 -18.76
CA ASN A 170 11.35 -27.64 -18.86
C ASN A 170 11.69 -26.15 -18.82
N LEU A 171 12.72 -25.76 -18.04
CA LEU A 171 13.10 -24.36 -17.82
C LEU A 171 14.41 -24.01 -18.52
N LYS A 172 15.52 -24.71 -18.20
CA LYS A 172 16.83 -24.42 -18.81
C LYS A 172 16.77 -24.60 -20.33
N GLY A 173 16.14 -25.67 -20.80
CA GLY A 173 15.96 -25.91 -22.24
C GLY A 173 15.15 -24.82 -22.94
N ALA A 174 14.05 -24.36 -22.32
CA ALA A 174 13.25 -23.25 -22.86
C ALA A 174 14.04 -21.93 -22.87
N LEU A 175 14.89 -21.69 -21.86
CA LEU A 175 15.75 -20.52 -21.77
C LEU A 175 16.81 -20.50 -22.88
N ILE A 176 17.50 -21.63 -23.12
CA ILE A 176 18.50 -21.76 -24.18
C ILE A 176 17.84 -21.57 -25.57
N MET A 177 16.68 -22.20 -25.80
CA MET A 177 15.91 -22.03 -27.03
C MET A 177 15.44 -20.60 -27.25
N THR A 178 14.96 -19.94 -26.18
CA THR A 178 14.57 -18.53 -26.19
C THR A 178 15.75 -17.64 -26.56
N GLN A 179 16.90 -17.81 -25.92
CA GLN A 179 18.09 -17.02 -26.22
C GLN A 179 18.54 -17.21 -27.69
N GLY A 180 18.56 -18.45 -28.17
CA GLY A 180 18.84 -18.75 -29.59
C GLY A 180 17.87 -18.05 -30.55
N PHE A 181 16.59 -18.02 -30.21
CA PHE A 181 15.56 -17.35 -31.01
C PHE A 181 15.69 -15.83 -30.98
N LEU A 182 15.86 -15.23 -29.81
CA LEU A 182 16.10 -13.78 -29.66
C LEU A 182 17.32 -13.34 -30.49
N ASN A 183 18.41 -14.12 -30.45
CA ASN A 183 19.60 -13.89 -31.28
C ASN A 183 19.37 -14.09 -32.79
N LEU A 184 18.41 -14.92 -33.18
CA LEU A 184 18.05 -15.13 -34.59
C LEU A 184 17.16 -14.00 -35.14
N VAL A 185 16.24 -13.48 -34.33
CA VAL A 185 15.30 -12.41 -34.75
C VAL A 185 15.90 -11.01 -34.60
N GLY A 186 16.84 -10.84 -33.67
CA GLY A 186 17.44 -9.54 -33.35
C GLY A 186 16.43 -8.58 -32.72
N THR A 187 16.73 -7.28 -32.76
CA THR A 187 15.91 -6.24 -32.11
C THR A 187 14.88 -5.59 -33.05
N ALA A 188 14.99 -5.80 -34.36
CA ALA A 188 14.14 -5.13 -35.35
C ALA A 188 12.92 -5.95 -35.79
N LYS A 189 13.04 -7.29 -35.83
CA LYS A 189 11.97 -8.15 -36.34
C LYS A 189 10.92 -8.39 -35.25
N GLN A 190 9.65 -8.18 -35.59
CA GLN A 190 8.54 -8.53 -34.72
C GLN A 190 8.35 -10.06 -34.69
N ALA A 191 8.33 -10.64 -33.49
CA ALA A 191 8.23 -12.09 -33.32
C ALA A 191 7.37 -12.48 -32.10
N THR A 192 7.05 -13.76 -31.95
CA THR A 192 6.27 -14.28 -30.81
C THR A 192 6.91 -15.53 -30.21
N ILE A 193 7.02 -15.55 -28.89
CA ILE A 193 7.42 -16.71 -28.09
C ILE A 193 6.20 -17.17 -27.30
N ILE A 194 5.88 -18.46 -27.41
CA ILE A 194 4.80 -19.11 -26.68
C ILE A 194 5.44 -20.16 -25.78
N ASN A 195 5.42 -19.91 -24.48
CA ASN A 195 5.92 -20.83 -23.49
C ASN A 195 4.78 -21.73 -23.01
N ILE A 196 4.87 -23.04 -23.27
CA ILE A 196 3.83 -23.97 -22.84
C ILE A 196 3.99 -24.28 -21.35
N THR A 197 3.12 -23.66 -20.55
CA THR A 197 3.07 -23.79 -19.10
C THR A 197 2.07 -24.88 -18.69
N SER A 198 1.56 -24.84 -17.45
CA SER A 198 0.67 -25.89 -16.93
C SER A 198 -0.18 -25.37 -15.78
N ALA A 199 -1.36 -25.98 -15.61
CA ALA A 199 -2.20 -25.86 -14.43
C ALA A 199 -1.39 -26.12 -13.15
N LEU A 200 -0.46 -27.07 -13.25
CA LEU A 200 0.40 -27.51 -12.15
C LEU A 200 1.53 -26.53 -11.82
N GLY A 201 1.77 -25.50 -12.63
CA GLY A 201 2.67 -24.40 -12.23
C GLY A 201 2.16 -23.66 -10.99
N PHE A 202 0.87 -23.78 -10.72
CA PHE A 202 0.20 -23.11 -9.62
C PHE A 202 -0.77 -24.06 -8.88
N ASN A 203 -0.59 -25.40 -8.97
CA ASN A 203 -1.33 -26.44 -8.22
C ASN A 203 -0.42 -27.56 -7.67
N VAL A 204 -0.39 -27.83 -6.35
CA VAL A 204 0.64 -28.70 -5.74
C VAL A 204 0.04 -30.08 -5.74
N VAL A 205 0.71 -30.96 -6.46
CA VAL A 205 0.35 -32.36 -6.53
C VAL A 205 1.52 -33.17 -5.97
N PRO A 206 1.28 -34.04 -4.96
CA PRO A 206 2.30 -34.94 -4.46
C PRO A 206 2.98 -35.71 -5.60
N GLY A 207 4.31 -35.66 -5.63
CA GLY A 207 5.11 -36.31 -6.66
C GLY A 207 5.20 -35.57 -7.99
N LYS A 208 4.82 -34.28 -8.04
CA LYS A 208 4.97 -33.40 -9.22
C LYS A 208 5.85 -32.17 -8.96
N ALA A 209 6.70 -32.20 -7.93
CA ALA A 209 7.47 -31.04 -7.49
C ALA A 209 8.38 -30.45 -8.59
N SER A 210 9.09 -31.28 -9.36
CA SER A 210 9.94 -30.85 -10.48
C SER A 210 9.13 -30.17 -11.56
N TYR A 211 8.03 -30.79 -11.98
CA TYR A 211 7.16 -30.27 -13.02
C TYR A 211 6.50 -28.95 -12.59
N SER A 212 5.91 -28.90 -11.40
CA SER A 212 5.27 -27.69 -10.87
C SER A 212 6.25 -26.51 -10.76
N LEU A 213 7.42 -26.71 -10.13
CA LEU A 213 8.42 -25.66 -9.96
C LEU A 213 8.93 -25.14 -11.32
N SER A 214 9.23 -26.05 -12.24
CA SER A 214 9.72 -25.66 -13.57
C SER A 214 8.68 -24.90 -14.41
N LYS A 215 7.40 -25.27 -14.32
CA LYS A 215 6.33 -24.58 -15.05
C LYS A 215 5.96 -23.23 -14.43
N LEU A 216 6.08 -23.06 -13.11
CA LEU A 216 5.96 -21.76 -12.45
C LEU A 216 7.05 -20.79 -12.91
N ALA A 217 8.31 -21.24 -12.85
CA ALA A 217 9.45 -20.44 -13.29
C ALA A 217 9.36 -20.05 -14.78
N LEU A 218 8.87 -20.97 -15.62
CA LEU A 218 8.63 -20.71 -17.04
C LEU A 218 7.55 -19.65 -17.27
N THR A 219 6.53 -19.56 -16.39
CA THR A 219 5.54 -18.47 -16.46
C THR A 219 6.19 -17.10 -16.26
N HIS A 220 7.02 -16.96 -15.22
CA HIS A 220 7.71 -15.69 -14.92
C HIS A 220 8.73 -15.31 -16.01
N LEU A 221 9.38 -16.29 -16.64
CA LEU A 221 10.31 -16.04 -17.75
C LEU A 221 9.66 -15.24 -18.89
N SER A 222 8.39 -15.48 -19.20
CA SER A 222 7.66 -14.72 -20.24
C SER A 222 7.58 -13.22 -19.94
N GLY A 223 7.49 -12.82 -18.66
CA GLY A 223 7.49 -11.42 -18.24
C GLY A 223 8.82 -10.72 -18.51
N TYR A 224 9.94 -11.38 -18.19
CA TYR A 224 11.29 -10.86 -18.49
C TYR A 224 11.51 -10.70 -19.99
N ILE A 225 11.17 -11.72 -20.79
CA ILE A 225 11.29 -11.63 -22.25
C ILE A 225 10.50 -10.43 -22.80
N ALA A 226 9.27 -10.24 -22.33
CA ALA A 226 8.39 -9.17 -22.78
C ALA A 226 8.90 -7.76 -22.46
N VAL A 227 9.52 -7.58 -21.28
CA VAL A 227 10.06 -6.29 -20.83
C VAL A 227 11.40 -5.99 -21.53
N GLU A 228 12.27 -6.98 -21.64
CA GLU A 228 13.62 -6.81 -22.21
C GLU A 228 13.65 -6.76 -23.74
N ASN A 229 12.65 -7.34 -24.41
CA ASN A 229 12.58 -7.44 -25.86
C ASN A 229 11.24 -6.90 -26.39
N PRO A 230 11.04 -5.57 -26.49
CA PRO A 230 9.77 -4.99 -26.91
C PRO A 230 9.30 -5.39 -28.32
N ASN A 231 10.22 -5.87 -29.17
CA ASN A 231 9.92 -6.42 -30.49
C ASN A 231 9.50 -7.92 -30.46
N VAL A 232 9.48 -8.55 -29.30
CA VAL A 232 9.11 -9.96 -29.14
C VAL A 232 7.98 -10.06 -28.13
N ARG A 233 6.84 -10.57 -28.59
CA ARG A 233 5.76 -10.90 -27.67
C ARG A 233 6.03 -12.24 -27.00
N ALA A 234 5.99 -12.30 -25.68
CA ALA A 234 6.10 -13.56 -24.94
C ALA A 234 4.81 -13.84 -24.16
N VAL A 235 4.24 -15.04 -24.32
CA VAL A 235 3.00 -15.44 -23.64
C VAL A 235 3.15 -16.82 -23.02
N SER A 236 2.67 -16.97 -21.79
CA SER A 236 2.60 -18.24 -21.08
C SER A 236 1.25 -18.92 -21.37
N LEU A 237 1.26 -19.99 -22.15
CA LEU A 237 0.05 -20.67 -22.60
C LEU A 237 -0.15 -21.98 -21.84
N HIS A 238 -1.28 -22.12 -21.16
CA HIS A 238 -1.78 -23.42 -20.74
C HIS A 238 -2.31 -24.20 -21.95
N PRO A 239 -1.93 -25.46 -22.18
CA PRO A 239 -2.37 -26.21 -23.37
C PRO A 239 -3.80 -26.75 -23.26
N GLY A 240 -4.48 -26.60 -22.12
CA GLY A 240 -5.74 -27.27 -21.83
C GLY A 240 -5.53 -28.65 -21.20
N THR A 241 -6.62 -29.30 -20.84
CA THR A 241 -6.64 -30.65 -20.26
C THR A 241 -6.63 -31.68 -21.40
N ILE A 242 -5.49 -31.83 -22.07
CA ILE A 242 -5.32 -32.77 -23.19
C ILE A 242 -4.80 -34.12 -22.67
N LEU A 243 -5.32 -35.22 -23.24
CA LEU A 243 -4.87 -36.56 -22.88
C LEU A 243 -3.49 -36.82 -23.48
N THR A 244 -2.47 -36.96 -22.61
CA THR A 244 -1.09 -37.20 -23.01
C THR A 244 -0.47 -38.31 -22.18
N ASP A 245 0.72 -38.75 -22.57
CA ASP A 245 1.48 -39.73 -21.78
C ASP A 245 1.95 -39.16 -20.42
N ILE A 246 1.92 -37.84 -20.22
CA ILE A 246 2.23 -37.17 -18.93
C ILE A 246 1.03 -37.21 -17.98
N THR A 247 -0.18 -37.36 -18.53
CA THR A 247 -1.44 -37.31 -17.78
C THR A 247 -1.43 -38.43 -16.75
N THR A 248 -1.56 -38.06 -15.47
CA THR A 248 -1.70 -39.02 -14.39
C THR A 248 -3.03 -39.76 -14.51
N GLU A 249 -3.08 -41.03 -14.12
CA GLU A 249 -4.27 -41.91 -14.27
C GLU A 249 -5.59 -41.24 -13.84
N TRP A 250 -5.60 -40.52 -12.71
CA TRP A 250 -6.79 -39.86 -12.18
C TRP A 250 -7.27 -38.65 -13.01
N LEU A 251 -6.40 -38.07 -13.85
CA LEU A 251 -6.76 -36.96 -14.74
C LEU A 251 -7.35 -37.42 -16.08
N VAL A 252 -7.17 -38.69 -16.46
CA VAL A 252 -7.51 -39.22 -17.79
C VAL A 252 -8.95 -38.91 -18.19
N ARG A 253 -9.91 -39.09 -17.29
CA ARG A 253 -11.34 -38.83 -17.58
C ARG A 253 -11.70 -37.36 -17.79
N PHE A 254 -10.89 -36.43 -17.26
CA PHE A 254 -11.08 -34.99 -17.44
C PHE A 254 -10.38 -34.47 -18.70
N SER A 255 -9.44 -35.25 -19.23
CA SER A 255 -8.60 -34.91 -20.37
C SER A 255 -9.31 -35.05 -21.72
N LYS A 256 -10.34 -34.22 -21.93
CA LYS A 256 -11.20 -34.25 -23.11
C LYS A 256 -10.90 -33.17 -24.15
N ASP A 257 -9.92 -32.30 -23.90
CA ASP A 257 -9.62 -31.19 -24.79
C ASP A 257 -8.86 -31.70 -26.02
N THR A 258 -9.19 -31.15 -27.20
CA THR A 258 -8.45 -31.47 -28.43
C THR A 258 -7.09 -30.75 -28.42
N PRO A 259 -6.03 -31.35 -28.98
CA PRO A 259 -4.79 -30.61 -29.24
C PRO A 259 -4.98 -29.38 -30.12
N GLU A 260 -5.93 -29.45 -31.05
CA GLU A 260 -6.25 -28.38 -31.98
C GLU A 260 -6.77 -27.14 -31.26
N LEU A 261 -7.41 -27.26 -30.07
CA LEU A 261 -7.76 -26.13 -29.20
C LEU A 261 -6.51 -25.33 -28.78
N ALA A 262 -5.46 -26.02 -28.30
CA ALA A 262 -4.19 -25.40 -27.94
C ALA A 262 -3.49 -24.82 -29.19
N GLY A 263 -3.53 -25.56 -30.30
CA GLY A 263 -2.97 -25.15 -31.57
C GLY A 263 -3.59 -23.87 -32.12
N GLY A 264 -4.93 -23.80 -32.18
CA GLY A 264 -5.67 -22.64 -32.65
C GLY A 264 -5.40 -21.40 -31.78
N THR A 265 -5.36 -21.59 -30.46
CA THR A 265 -5.00 -20.52 -29.51
C THR A 265 -3.58 -20.01 -29.77
N ALA A 266 -2.62 -20.92 -29.97
CA ALA A 266 -1.25 -20.54 -30.30
C ALA A 266 -1.15 -19.74 -31.61
N VAL A 267 -1.93 -20.09 -32.63
CA VAL A 267 -2.02 -19.31 -33.88
C VAL A 267 -2.59 -17.92 -33.59
N TRP A 268 -3.69 -17.82 -32.85
CA TRP A 268 -4.31 -16.54 -32.48
C TRP A 268 -3.37 -15.62 -31.69
N LEU A 269 -2.55 -16.16 -30.79
CA LEU A 269 -1.56 -15.41 -30.00
C LEU A 269 -0.49 -14.69 -30.85
N THR A 270 -0.30 -15.10 -32.10
CA THR A 270 0.64 -14.46 -33.04
C THR A 270 0.04 -13.27 -33.80
N THR A 271 -1.25 -12.97 -33.60
CA THR A 271 -1.93 -11.87 -34.27
C THR A 271 -1.72 -10.54 -33.56
N LYS A 272 -2.00 -9.41 -34.21
CA LYS A 272 -1.95 -8.10 -33.53
C LYS A 272 -2.98 -7.97 -32.40
N GLU A 273 -4.10 -8.66 -32.52
CA GLU A 273 -5.18 -8.63 -31.54
C GLU A 273 -4.73 -9.14 -30.17
N ALA A 274 -3.87 -10.16 -30.12
CA ALA A 274 -3.33 -10.70 -28.88
C ALA A 274 -2.21 -9.84 -28.24
N ALA A 275 -1.98 -8.60 -28.71
CA ALA A 275 -0.88 -7.75 -28.24
C ALA A 275 -0.93 -7.43 -26.74
N PHE A 276 -2.13 -7.29 -26.17
CA PHE A 276 -2.34 -6.98 -24.76
C PHE A 276 -1.90 -8.12 -23.82
N LEU A 277 -1.68 -9.33 -24.33
CA LEU A 277 -1.23 -10.49 -23.57
C LEU A 277 0.29 -10.59 -23.41
N ASN A 278 1.05 -9.61 -23.91
CA ASN A 278 2.51 -9.63 -23.76
C ASN A 278 2.93 -9.69 -22.29
N GLY A 279 3.71 -10.71 -21.91
CA GLY A 279 4.14 -10.98 -20.54
C GLY A 279 3.10 -11.67 -19.66
N ARG A 280 1.96 -12.13 -20.20
CA ARG A 280 0.82 -12.66 -19.43
C ARG A 280 0.60 -14.17 -19.60
N TYR A 281 -0.23 -14.74 -18.72
CA TYR A 281 -0.70 -16.13 -18.75
C TYR A 281 -2.09 -16.23 -19.38
N LEU A 282 -2.35 -17.26 -20.19
CA LEU A 282 -3.64 -17.49 -20.85
C LEU A 282 -4.07 -18.96 -20.81
N LEU A 283 -5.39 -19.18 -20.61
CA LEU A 283 -6.07 -20.46 -20.86
C LEU A 283 -6.78 -20.44 -22.24
N PRO A 284 -6.81 -21.56 -22.98
CA PRO A 284 -7.39 -21.61 -24.33
C PRO A 284 -8.88 -21.25 -24.43
N VAL A 285 -9.62 -21.33 -23.33
CA VAL A 285 -11.07 -21.11 -23.28
C VAL A 285 -11.47 -19.63 -23.13
N ASP A 286 -10.50 -18.72 -22.98
CA ASP A 286 -10.75 -17.32 -22.59
C ASP A 286 -10.55 -16.30 -23.73
N VAL A 287 -10.51 -16.69 -25.01
CA VAL A 287 -10.18 -15.73 -26.10
C VAL A 287 -11.30 -14.73 -26.38
N GLU A 288 -12.58 -15.12 -26.33
CA GLU A 288 -13.70 -14.25 -26.73
C GLU A 288 -14.09 -13.18 -25.70
N SER A 289 -13.95 -13.46 -24.40
CA SER A 289 -14.26 -12.50 -23.32
C SER A 289 -13.22 -11.39 -23.19
N ASN A 290 -11.97 -11.66 -23.56
CA ASN A 290 -10.85 -10.75 -23.42
C ASN A 290 -10.76 -9.70 -24.55
N ARG A 291 -11.61 -9.79 -25.59
CA ARG A 291 -11.63 -8.80 -26.69
C ARG A 291 -12.18 -7.42 -26.28
N HIS A 292 -13.00 -7.33 -25.22
CA HIS A 292 -13.76 -6.11 -24.89
C HIS A 292 -13.72 -5.69 -23.42
N LYS A 293 -12.90 -6.34 -22.58
CA LYS A 293 -12.87 -6.08 -21.13
C LYS A 293 -11.43 -5.89 -20.63
N ILE A 294 -11.19 -4.66 -20.15
CA ILE A 294 -10.30 -4.26 -19.04
C ILE A 294 -9.04 -3.45 -19.41
N ASN A 295 -9.09 -2.17 -19.04
CA ASN A 295 -7.98 -1.38 -18.49
C ASN A 295 -7.45 -2.08 -17.23
N TYR A 296 -6.39 -2.90 -17.36
CA TYR A 296 -5.70 -3.47 -16.20
C TYR A 296 -4.42 -2.66 -15.99
N ASN A 297 -4.31 -2.09 -14.79
CA ASN A 297 -3.20 -1.27 -14.31
C ASN A 297 -1.85 -1.97 -14.57
N ARG A 298 -0.83 -1.21 -15.00
CA ARG A 298 0.51 -1.72 -15.34
C ARG A 298 1.31 -2.27 -14.13
N SER A 299 0.76 -2.19 -12.91
CA SER A 299 1.44 -2.52 -11.65
C SER A 299 1.14 -3.90 -11.06
N SER A 300 0.16 -4.65 -11.57
CA SER A 300 -0.03 -6.04 -11.15
C SER A 300 0.87 -6.97 -11.99
N GLN A 301 2.15 -7.05 -11.65
CA GLN A 301 2.86 -8.30 -11.90
C GLN A 301 2.09 -9.43 -11.20
N LEU A 302 1.97 -10.58 -11.86
CA LEU A 302 1.13 -11.70 -11.42
C LEU A 302 1.53 -12.20 -10.02
N GLU A 303 0.87 -11.71 -8.96
CA GLU A 303 0.80 -12.44 -7.69
C GLU A 303 -0.23 -13.55 -7.83
N TYR A 304 0.18 -14.65 -8.44
CA TYR A 304 -0.45 -15.93 -8.18
C TYR A 304 0.15 -16.48 -6.88
N VAL A 305 -0.42 -16.13 -5.72
CA VAL A 305 -0.14 -16.88 -4.48
C VAL A 305 -0.82 -18.23 -4.62
N TYR A 306 0.01 -19.25 -4.55
CA TYR A 306 -0.33 -20.63 -4.78
C TYR A 306 -0.31 -21.35 -3.44
N ASP A 307 -1.48 -21.78 -2.97
CA ASP A 307 -1.60 -22.62 -1.78
C ASP A 307 -1.18 -24.06 -2.14
N ALA A 308 0.00 -24.42 -1.64
CA ALA A 308 0.64 -25.70 -1.84
C ALA A 308 -0.06 -26.89 -1.15
N PHE A 309 -1.12 -26.67 -0.38
CA PHE A 309 -1.86 -27.73 0.29
C PHE A 309 -3.27 -27.99 -0.28
N SER A 310 -3.91 -27.00 -0.91
CA SER A 310 -5.29 -27.13 -1.40
C SER A 310 -5.43 -27.46 -2.90
N GLY A 311 -4.38 -27.25 -3.70
CA GLY A 311 -4.37 -27.60 -5.13
C GLY A 311 -5.40 -26.83 -5.97
N ASN A 312 -5.70 -25.58 -5.62
CA ASN A 312 -6.62 -24.71 -6.36
C ASN A 312 -5.96 -23.41 -6.84
N TYR A 313 -6.38 -22.98 -8.04
CA TYR A 313 -6.24 -21.62 -8.54
C TYR A 313 -7.27 -20.70 -7.88
N ILE A 314 -6.84 -19.58 -7.31
CA ILE A 314 -7.76 -18.50 -6.92
C ILE A 314 -8.06 -17.70 -8.20
N THR A 315 -9.23 -17.93 -8.78
CA THR A 315 -9.77 -17.11 -9.88
C THR A 315 -10.79 -16.12 -9.31
N ALA A 316 -10.73 -14.87 -9.78
CA ALA A 316 -11.78 -13.88 -9.57
C ALA A 316 -13.01 -14.24 -10.45
N ASN A 317 -13.75 -15.27 -10.07
CA ASN A 317 -15.14 -15.49 -10.47
C ASN A 317 -15.77 -16.56 -9.56
N GLN A 318 -16.34 -16.14 -8.44
CA GLN A 318 -17.06 -17.01 -7.51
C GLN A 318 -18.53 -17.12 -7.93
N ASP A 319 -18.92 -18.17 -8.69
CA ASP A 319 -20.35 -18.53 -8.75
C ASP A 319 -20.67 -20.01 -9.04
N THR A 320 -19.71 -20.88 -9.34
CA THR A 320 -20.01 -22.32 -9.54
C THR A 320 -18.93 -23.21 -8.95
N HIS A 321 -19.16 -23.81 -7.76
CA HIS A 321 -18.64 -25.15 -7.35
C HIS A 321 -18.81 -25.52 -5.85
N ARG A 322 -19.86 -25.08 -5.13
CA ARG A 322 -20.03 -25.45 -3.69
C ARG A 322 -20.59 -26.87 -3.40
N GLY A 323 -20.90 -27.69 -4.40
CA GLY A 323 -21.70 -28.91 -4.19
C GLY A 323 -21.01 -30.26 -3.93
N ARG A 324 -19.68 -30.44 -4.03
CA ARG A 324 -19.09 -31.81 -4.12
C ARG A 324 -18.03 -32.22 -3.09
N MET A 325 -17.70 -31.39 -2.11
CA MET A 325 -16.52 -31.62 -1.24
C MET A 325 -16.83 -32.13 0.18
N SER A 326 -18.10 -32.40 0.55
CA SER A 326 -18.44 -32.88 1.91
C SER A 326 -18.26 -34.41 2.11
N LYS A 327 -18.17 -35.21 1.04
CA LYS A 327 -18.03 -36.67 1.15
C LYS A 327 -16.60 -37.18 1.38
N TYR A 328 -15.56 -36.39 1.09
CA TYR A 328 -14.16 -36.84 1.17
C TYR A 328 -13.53 -36.61 2.56
N LEU A 329 -14.00 -35.61 3.31
CA LEU A 329 -13.48 -35.24 4.64
C LEU A 329 -13.92 -36.21 5.76
N GLY A 330 -15.07 -36.86 5.61
CA GLY A 330 -15.54 -37.87 6.57
C GLY A 330 -14.68 -39.14 6.61
N TRP A 331 -14.03 -39.51 5.50
CA TRP A 331 -13.19 -40.71 5.41
C TRP A 331 -11.78 -40.51 5.99
N ALA A 332 -11.22 -39.30 5.87
CA ALA A 332 -9.89 -38.97 6.38
C ALA A 332 -9.83 -38.88 7.92
N ARG A 333 -10.94 -38.48 8.57
CA ARG A 333 -11.04 -38.38 10.03
C ARG A 333 -11.00 -39.75 10.72
N ASP A 334 -11.55 -40.78 10.07
CA ASP A 334 -11.63 -42.14 10.61
C ASP A 334 -10.30 -42.92 10.48
N LEU A 335 -9.42 -42.50 9.57
CA LEU A 335 -8.11 -43.11 9.35
C LEU A 335 -7.05 -42.63 10.36
N LEU A 336 -7.16 -41.38 10.83
CA LEU A 336 -6.21 -40.75 11.75
C LEU A 336 -6.37 -41.19 13.21
N GLN A 337 -7.57 -41.63 13.63
CA GLN A 337 -7.79 -42.15 14.99
C GLN A 337 -7.27 -43.58 15.21
N ARG A 338 -6.85 -44.29 14.17
CA ARG A 338 -6.51 -45.73 14.27
C ARG A 338 -5.02 -46.07 14.29
N GLN A 339 -4.08 -45.11 14.23
CA GLN A 339 -2.66 -45.44 14.00
C GLN A 339 -1.58 -44.91 14.98
N LEU A 340 -1.89 -44.34 16.14
CA LEU A 340 -0.82 -43.97 17.11
C LEU A 340 -1.18 -44.28 18.57
N PRO A 341 -0.73 -45.43 19.13
CA PRO A 341 -0.74 -45.67 20.57
C PRO A 341 0.61 -45.26 21.20
N GLY A 342 0.53 -44.39 22.21
CA GLY A 342 1.52 -44.31 23.28
C GLY A 342 2.71 -43.38 23.05
N TYR A 343 2.64 -42.18 23.64
CA TYR A 343 3.80 -41.54 24.27
C TYR A 343 3.31 -40.70 25.45
N ALA A 344 3.57 -41.20 26.66
CA ALA A 344 3.40 -40.52 27.93
C ALA A 344 4.80 -40.27 28.52
N HIS A 345 4.94 -39.17 29.28
CA HIS A 345 5.94 -38.83 30.32
C HIS A 345 6.19 -37.31 30.28
N SER A 346 6.39 -36.56 31.36
CA SER A 346 6.40 -36.82 32.80
C SER A 346 6.59 -35.47 33.49
N HIS A 347 6.03 -35.32 34.68
CA HIS A 347 6.18 -34.17 35.57
C HIS A 347 7.63 -33.77 35.85
N LEU A 348 7.94 -32.47 35.72
CA LEU A 348 9.05 -31.81 36.42
C LEU A 348 8.56 -30.46 36.94
N SER A 349 8.39 -30.39 38.26
CA SER A 349 8.04 -29.20 39.04
C SER A 349 9.29 -28.46 39.47
N ARG A 350 9.31 -27.11 39.41
CA ARG A 350 10.17 -26.19 40.19
C ARG A 350 9.79 -24.71 39.90
N PRO A 351 10.14 -23.73 40.76
CA PRO A 351 9.38 -23.24 41.91
C PRO A 351 8.83 -21.81 41.71
N ASN A 352 7.86 -21.39 42.53
CA ASN A 352 7.31 -20.02 42.52
C ASN A 352 8.35 -18.96 42.96
N PRO A 353 8.47 -17.83 42.25
CA PRO A 353 9.01 -16.56 42.78
C PRO A 353 7.87 -15.60 43.19
N PRO A 354 8.17 -14.53 43.94
CA PRO A 354 7.26 -13.94 44.93
C PRO A 354 6.15 -13.07 44.34
N SER A 355 5.01 -13.10 45.03
CA SER A 355 3.82 -12.29 44.79
C SER A 355 4.06 -10.82 45.16
N SER A 356 4.29 -9.97 44.15
CA SER A 356 3.83 -8.57 44.08
C SER A 356 4.46 -7.89 42.86
N THR A 357 3.80 -7.97 41.70
CA THR A 357 4.11 -7.12 40.53
C THR A 357 2.76 -6.65 39.97
N PRO A 358 2.58 -5.38 39.59
CA PRO A 358 1.33 -4.90 38.99
C PRO A 358 1.02 -5.79 37.79
N GLY A 359 -0.21 -6.31 37.71
CA GLY A 359 -0.58 -7.33 36.76
C GLY A 359 -0.23 -6.94 35.33
N ILE A 360 0.64 -7.71 34.69
CA ILE A 360 0.81 -7.68 33.23
C ILE A 360 -0.56 -8.05 32.65
N LYS A 361 -1.33 -7.06 32.19
CA LYS A 361 -2.50 -7.29 31.35
C LYS A 361 -2.00 -7.75 29.98
N MET A 362 -1.72 -9.04 29.80
CA MET A 362 -1.70 -9.60 28.44
C MET A 362 -3.15 -9.65 27.97
N LYS A 363 -3.58 -8.63 27.23
CA LYS A 363 -4.80 -8.72 26.41
C LYS A 363 -4.41 -9.45 25.13
N ASN A 364 -5.11 -10.55 24.83
CA ASN A 364 -4.90 -11.29 23.59
C ASN A 364 -5.45 -10.46 22.42
N LEU A 365 -4.56 -9.84 21.64
CA LEU A 365 -4.93 -9.27 20.34
C LEU A 365 -5.19 -10.43 19.36
N PHE A 366 -6.31 -10.38 18.65
CA PHE A 366 -6.65 -11.39 17.64
C PHE A 366 -6.42 -10.81 16.26
N THR A 367 -5.47 -11.38 15.53
CA THR A 367 -5.23 -11.06 14.13
C THR A 367 -5.71 -12.20 13.23
N VAL A 368 -6.07 -11.86 12.00
CA VAL A 368 -6.49 -12.81 10.97
C VAL A 368 -6.14 -12.27 9.59
N VAL A 369 -5.81 -13.17 8.66
CA VAL A 369 -5.59 -12.82 7.25
C VAL A 369 -6.83 -13.20 6.44
N ILE A 370 -7.39 -12.25 5.70
CA ILE A 370 -8.43 -12.47 4.70
C ILE A 370 -7.90 -12.01 3.36
N ALA A 371 -7.88 -12.90 2.36
CA ALA A 371 -7.45 -12.57 0.99
C ALA A 371 -6.10 -11.80 0.93
N GLY A 372 -5.13 -12.22 1.74
CA GLY A 372 -3.81 -11.58 1.82
C GLY A 372 -3.77 -10.25 2.59
N THR A 373 -4.90 -9.78 3.12
CA THR A 373 -4.98 -8.59 3.97
C THR A 373 -5.05 -8.99 5.43
N GLN A 374 -4.17 -8.43 6.26
CA GLN A 374 -4.19 -8.62 7.70
C GLN A 374 -5.23 -7.73 8.37
N TYR A 375 -5.91 -8.30 9.36
CA TYR A 375 -6.88 -7.62 10.20
C TYR A 375 -6.59 -7.85 11.67
N LEU A 376 -6.84 -6.82 12.47
CA LEU A 376 -7.06 -6.89 13.90
C LEU A 376 -8.56 -6.94 14.18
N LEU A 377 -9.00 -7.86 15.03
CA LEU A 377 -10.29 -7.76 15.67
C LEU A 377 -10.15 -6.82 16.86
N HIS A 378 -10.89 -5.71 16.83
CA HIS A 378 -10.86 -4.77 17.94
C HIS A 378 -11.18 -5.50 19.28
N PRO A 379 -10.42 -5.30 20.38
CA PRO A 379 -10.59 -6.11 21.60
C PRO A 379 -11.96 -6.00 22.27
N GLN A 380 -12.66 -4.88 22.08
CA GLN A 380 -14.00 -4.69 22.61
C GLN A 380 -15.02 -5.59 21.90
N LYS A 381 -15.61 -6.50 22.68
CA LYS A 381 -16.81 -7.23 22.29
C LYS A 381 -17.99 -6.26 22.21
N LEU A 382 -18.65 -6.21 21.06
CA LEU A 382 -19.78 -5.31 20.82
C LEU A 382 -21.08 -5.86 21.39
N VAL A 383 -21.41 -7.08 20.97
CA VAL A 383 -22.70 -7.72 21.20
C VAL A 383 -22.50 -9.23 21.19
N ARG A 384 -23.41 -9.94 21.87
CA ARG A 384 -23.45 -11.40 21.86
C ARG A 384 -24.55 -11.86 20.91
N PHE A 385 -24.24 -12.79 20.03
CA PHE A 385 -25.20 -13.56 19.26
C PHE A 385 -25.90 -14.58 20.19
N PRO A 386 -27.24 -14.54 20.32
CA PRO A 386 -28.01 -15.49 21.12
C PRO A 386 -28.18 -16.81 20.36
N VAL A 387 -27.09 -17.58 20.21
CA VAL A 387 -27.14 -18.91 19.61
C VAL A 387 -26.37 -19.89 20.51
N PRO A 388 -26.93 -21.08 20.82
CA PRO A 388 -26.16 -22.16 21.42
C PRO A 388 -24.99 -22.51 20.50
N THR A 389 -23.77 -22.53 21.01
CA THR A 389 -22.52 -22.80 20.27
C THR A 389 -22.58 -24.05 19.38
N ALA A 390 -23.43 -25.02 19.71
CA ALA A 390 -23.67 -26.23 18.94
C ALA A 390 -24.56 -26.08 17.67
N LYS A 391 -25.22 -24.94 17.45
CA LYS A 391 -26.07 -24.68 16.25
C LYS A 391 -25.41 -23.81 15.19
N LEU A 392 -24.37 -23.05 15.53
CA LEU A 392 -23.49 -22.38 14.56
C LEU A 392 -22.40 -23.33 14.04
N SER A 393 -22.16 -24.45 14.72
CA SER A 393 -21.20 -25.47 14.32
C SER A 393 -21.76 -26.39 13.22
N ILE A 394 -22.05 -25.84 12.06
CA ILE A 394 -22.35 -26.60 10.83
C ILE A 394 -21.81 -25.81 9.63
N ASP A 395 -20.69 -26.26 9.06
CA ASP A 395 -20.30 -26.08 7.66
C ASP A 395 -20.00 -24.67 7.08
N PHE A 396 -19.79 -23.61 7.88
CA PHE A 396 -19.69 -22.24 7.33
C PHE A 396 -18.29 -21.73 6.92
N PHE A 397 -17.16 -22.36 7.29
CA PHE A 397 -15.81 -21.90 6.91
C PHE A 397 -14.93 -22.97 6.28
N LYS A 398 -14.26 -22.60 5.18
CA LYS A 398 -13.08 -23.27 4.59
C LYS A 398 -12.02 -22.20 4.33
N GLY A 399 -11.14 -21.98 5.31
CA GLY A 399 -9.97 -21.12 5.22
C GLY A 399 -8.89 -21.61 6.20
N THR A 400 -7.61 -21.38 5.88
CA THR A 400 -6.47 -21.72 6.74
C THR A 400 -6.06 -20.49 7.56
N ILE A 401 -6.04 -20.64 8.89
CA ILE A 401 -5.56 -19.65 9.87
C ILE A 401 -4.28 -20.24 10.50
N GLU A 402 -3.20 -19.46 10.56
CA GLU A 402 -1.99 -19.79 11.33
C GLU A 402 -2.18 -19.28 12.79
N GLU A 403 -1.74 -20.08 13.78
CA GLU A 403 -2.39 -20.35 15.10
C GLU A 403 -2.37 -19.24 16.18
N THR A 404 -3.42 -19.05 17.02
CA THR A 404 -3.47 -19.52 18.45
C THR A 404 -4.91 -19.71 19.01
N ILE A 405 -5.94 -19.78 18.16
CA ILE A 405 -7.32 -20.12 18.57
C ILE A 405 -7.93 -21.04 17.51
N ASN A 406 -8.79 -21.98 17.93
CA ASN A 406 -9.50 -22.93 17.07
C ASN A 406 -10.11 -22.20 15.83
N PRO A 407 -9.57 -22.43 14.62
CA PRO A 407 -9.91 -21.70 13.39
C PRO A 407 -11.39 -21.77 12.98
N ASP A 408 -12.11 -22.80 13.43
CA ASP A 408 -13.52 -23.04 13.10
C ASP A 408 -14.50 -22.02 13.74
N ALA A 409 -14.00 -20.93 14.33
CA ALA A 409 -14.79 -20.02 15.15
C ALA A 409 -14.77 -18.54 14.71
N LEU A 410 -13.95 -18.12 13.74
CA LEU A 410 -13.78 -16.70 13.35
C LEU A 410 -14.26 -16.45 11.91
N ILE A 411 -15.29 -15.61 11.77
CA ILE A 411 -16.12 -15.51 10.56
C ILE A 411 -16.25 -14.04 10.14
N PRO A 412 -15.67 -13.58 9.02
CA PRO A 412 -16.03 -12.31 8.41
C PRO A 412 -17.50 -12.28 8.02
N VAL A 413 -18.17 -11.19 8.39
CA VAL A 413 -19.57 -10.91 8.08
C VAL A 413 -19.74 -9.46 7.67
N THR A 414 -20.78 -9.17 6.89
CA THR A 414 -21.23 -7.80 6.65
C THR A 414 -22.54 -7.58 7.37
N LEU A 415 -22.60 -6.58 8.26
CA LEU A 415 -23.86 -6.15 8.88
C LEU A 415 -24.59 -5.21 7.92
N LEU A 416 -25.89 -5.45 7.71
CA LEU A 416 -26.77 -4.64 6.85
C LEU A 416 -28.17 -4.55 7.47
N THR A 417 -28.89 -3.48 7.18
CA THR A 417 -30.32 -3.35 7.49
C THR A 417 -31.19 -4.16 6.54
N THR A 418 -32.42 -4.47 6.95
CA THR A 418 -33.45 -5.10 6.11
C THR A 418 -33.63 -4.37 4.77
N SER A 419 -33.62 -3.03 4.79
CA SER A 419 -33.79 -2.24 3.57
C SER A 419 -32.60 -2.37 2.63
N GLU A 420 -31.38 -2.32 3.16
CA GLU A 420 -30.15 -2.47 2.36
C GLU A 420 -30.12 -3.84 1.67
N ILE A 421 -30.43 -4.92 2.42
CA ILE A 421 -30.47 -6.29 1.89
C ILE A 421 -31.50 -6.45 0.77
N ASN A 422 -32.68 -5.84 0.89
CA ASN A 422 -33.77 -5.98 -0.08
C ASN A 422 -33.72 -4.95 -1.22
N SER A 423 -32.70 -4.09 -1.26
CA SER A 423 -32.52 -3.03 -2.28
C SER A 423 -31.47 -3.44 -3.34
N ASP A 424 -30.62 -2.51 -3.78
CA ASP A 424 -29.48 -2.80 -4.66
C ASP A 424 -28.27 -3.27 -3.84
N LEU A 425 -28.35 -4.51 -3.35
CA LEU A 425 -27.32 -5.10 -2.49
C LEU A 425 -25.93 -5.12 -3.15
N GLU A 426 -25.84 -5.38 -4.46
CA GLU A 426 -24.55 -5.34 -5.16
C GLU A 426 -23.99 -3.94 -5.24
N GLY A 427 -24.83 -2.97 -5.63
CA GLY A 427 -24.43 -1.56 -5.65
C GLY A 427 -23.95 -1.10 -4.27
N ILE A 428 -24.54 -1.59 -3.18
CA ILE A 428 -24.11 -1.30 -1.81
C ILE A 428 -22.75 -1.94 -1.49
N LEU A 429 -22.54 -3.22 -1.80
CA LEU A 429 -21.26 -3.88 -1.51
C LEU A 429 -20.13 -3.34 -2.40
N ASP A 430 -20.41 -3.02 -3.67
CA ASP A 430 -19.48 -2.34 -4.58
C ASP A 430 -19.15 -0.95 -4.04
N LEU A 431 -20.15 -0.20 -3.54
CA LEU A 431 -19.93 1.08 -2.89
C LEU A 431 -19.04 0.92 -1.66
N PHE A 432 -19.29 -0.07 -0.79
CA PHE A 432 -18.45 -0.35 0.37
C PHE A 432 -16.99 -0.60 -0.04
N SER A 433 -16.76 -1.43 -1.06
CA SER A 433 -15.40 -1.69 -1.57
C SER A 433 -14.73 -0.47 -2.22
N THR A 434 -15.52 0.51 -2.66
CA THR A 434 -15.02 1.74 -3.29
C THR A 434 -14.66 2.81 -2.26
N VAL A 435 -15.46 2.95 -1.20
CA VAL A 435 -15.31 4.03 -0.20
C VAL A 435 -14.53 3.61 1.04
N ASP A 436 -14.34 2.30 1.24
CA ASP A 436 -13.66 1.75 2.40
C ASP A 436 -12.51 0.83 2.02
N ASP A 437 -11.32 1.16 2.50
CA ASP A 437 -10.08 0.43 2.28
C ASP A 437 -9.88 -0.73 3.26
N VAL A 438 -10.80 -0.91 4.21
CA VAL A 438 -10.84 -2.04 5.16
C VAL A 438 -11.79 -3.12 4.66
N PHE A 439 -12.94 -2.77 4.09
CA PHE A 439 -13.85 -3.71 3.46
C PHE A 439 -13.19 -4.40 2.27
N GLN A 440 -13.29 -5.73 2.23
CA GLN A 440 -12.86 -6.56 1.10
C GLN A 440 -14.04 -7.39 0.61
N PRO A 441 -14.10 -7.78 -0.68
CA PRO A 441 -15.19 -8.58 -1.22
C PRO A 441 -15.52 -9.85 -0.41
N ASP A 442 -14.53 -10.46 0.25
CA ASP A 442 -14.68 -11.62 1.11
C ASP A 442 -15.60 -11.39 2.34
N PHE A 443 -15.80 -10.14 2.79
CA PHE A 443 -16.82 -9.82 3.81
C PHE A 443 -18.24 -9.99 3.28
N GLY A 444 -18.45 -9.95 1.96
CA GLY A 444 -19.77 -10.09 1.33
C GLY A 444 -20.33 -11.52 1.33
N GLY A 445 -19.58 -12.52 1.79
CA GLY A 445 -20.01 -13.93 1.77
C GLY A 445 -21.10 -14.29 2.78
N ILE A 446 -21.17 -13.59 3.91
CA ILE A 446 -22.17 -13.79 4.97
C ILE A 446 -22.74 -12.42 5.35
N LEU A 447 -24.04 -12.26 5.17
CA LEU A 447 -24.76 -11.04 5.50
C LEU A 447 -25.51 -11.24 6.81
N VAL A 448 -25.38 -10.32 7.73
CA VAL A 448 -26.12 -10.31 9.00
C VAL A 448 -27.14 -9.19 8.93
N GLU A 449 -28.43 -9.56 8.90
CA GLU A 449 -29.53 -8.63 8.96
C GLU A 449 -29.65 -8.07 10.39
N LYS A 450 -29.51 -6.75 10.50
CA LYS A 450 -29.73 -5.99 11.73
C LYS A 450 -31.22 -6.01 12.09
N PRO A 451 -31.59 -6.25 13.37
CA PRO A 451 -32.98 -6.18 13.78
C PRO A 451 -33.56 -4.77 13.62
N GLU A 452 -34.82 -4.65 13.18
CA GLU A 452 -35.53 -3.37 13.21
C GLU A 452 -35.83 -2.95 14.67
N LYS A 453 -35.71 -1.64 14.96
CA LYS A 453 -35.99 -1.10 16.30
C LYS A 453 -37.42 -1.47 16.74
N GLY A 454 -37.54 -2.28 17.80
CA GLY A 454 -38.82 -2.66 18.41
C GLY A 454 -39.46 -3.97 17.90
N GLN A 455 -38.81 -4.76 17.04
CA GLN A 455 -39.34 -6.07 16.61
C GLN A 455 -38.87 -7.25 17.50
N GLN A 456 -39.79 -8.19 17.75
CA GLN A 456 -39.54 -9.49 18.39
C GLN A 456 -38.93 -10.53 17.45
N ALA A 457 -38.22 -11.48 18.05
CA ALA A 457 -36.98 -11.81 17.43
C ALA A 457 -36.66 -13.34 17.67
N ILE A 458 -36.89 -14.17 16.64
CA ILE A 458 -36.34 -15.53 16.45
C ILE A 458 -35.26 -15.64 15.32
N VAL A 459 -34.17 -16.40 15.50
CA VAL A 459 -33.23 -16.75 14.39
C VAL A 459 -33.96 -17.57 13.33
N VAL A 460 -34.17 -16.98 12.15
CA VAL A 460 -34.65 -17.70 10.98
C VAL A 460 -33.49 -17.72 9.99
N ASN A 461 -32.96 -18.91 9.70
CA ASN A 461 -32.11 -19.07 8.53
C ASN A 461 -33.02 -18.80 7.32
N ARG A 462 -32.96 -17.61 6.73
CA ARG A 462 -33.60 -17.42 5.43
C ARG A 462 -32.67 -18.04 4.40
N ASP A 463 -33.24 -18.91 3.58
CA ASP A 463 -32.54 -19.42 2.42
C ASP A 463 -31.94 -18.27 1.62
N LEU A 464 -30.73 -18.58 1.13
CA LEU A 464 -29.94 -17.92 0.11
C LEU A 464 -30.62 -16.70 -0.51
N ASP A 465 -29.93 -15.55 -0.49
CA ASP A 465 -30.34 -14.46 -1.36
C ASP A 465 -30.42 -14.93 -2.83
N THR A 466 -30.90 -14.06 -3.73
CA THR A 466 -31.10 -14.42 -5.15
C THR A 466 -29.86 -14.99 -5.87
N ARG A 467 -28.67 -14.96 -5.25
CA ARG A 467 -27.39 -15.44 -5.79
C ARG A 467 -26.68 -16.49 -4.93
N GLY A 468 -27.24 -16.96 -3.81
CA GLY A 468 -26.60 -18.02 -3.03
C GLY A 468 -25.80 -17.57 -1.80
N ARG A 469 -25.95 -16.34 -1.30
CA ARG A 469 -25.30 -15.85 -0.07
C ARG A 469 -26.10 -16.20 1.17
N SER A 470 -25.41 -16.54 2.26
CA SER A 470 -26.04 -16.82 3.55
C SER A 470 -26.47 -15.50 4.21
N VAL A 471 -27.77 -15.36 4.48
CA VAL A 471 -28.33 -14.23 5.22
C VAL A 471 -28.74 -14.70 6.62
N LEU A 472 -28.07 -14.18 7.64
CA LEU A 472 -28.34 -14.46 9.04
C LEU A 472 -29.23 -13.36 9.63
N THR A 473 -30.48 -13.71 9.95
CA THR A 473 -31.38 -12.79 10.67
C THR A 473 -31.24 -12.96 12.17
N LEU A 474 -30.82 -11.90 12.85
CA LEU A 474 -30.70 -11.86 14.30
C LEU A 474 -31.97 -11.44 14.96
N ARG A 475 -32.40 -12.23 15.94
CA ARG A 475 -33.69 -11.97 16.50
C ARG A 475 -33.79 -12.63 17.94
N SER A 476 -34.03 -11.82 19.00
CA SER A 476 -34.29 -11.93 20.48
C SER A 476 -35.61 -12.57 21.05
N THR A 477 -35.47 -13.48 22.02
CA THR A 477 -36.58 -14.23 22.67
C THR A 477 -36.86 -13.86 24.14
N GLY A 478 -36.31 -12.76 24.67
CA GLY A 478 -36.50 -12.35 26.07
C GLY A 478 -36.00 -10.93 26.41
N ALA A 479 -36.25 -10.45 27.63
CA ALA A 479 -35.96 -9.05 28.03
C ALA A 479 -34.45 -8.69 28.04
N GLU A 480 -33.55 -9.61 28.40
CA GLU A 480 -32.09 -9.40 28.27
C GLU A 480 -31.65 -9.40 26.79
N ASP A 481 -32.37 -10.13 25.93
CA ASP A 481 -32.10 -10.21 24.50
C ASP A 481 -32.61 -8.94 23.76
N GLU A 482 -33.61 -8.22 24.28
CA GLU A 482 -34.09 -6.95 23.72
C GLU A 482 -33.03 -5.84 23.81
N ALA A 483 -32.31 -5.73 24.93
CA ALA A 483 -31.21 -4.76 25.06
C ALA A 483 -30.04 -5.07 24.11
N GLN A 484 -29.74 -6.35 23.90
CA GLN A 484 -28.72 -6.76 22.91
C GLN A 484 -29.19 -6.54 21.47
N ALA A 485 -30.48 -6.76 21.17
CA ALA A 485 -31.05 -6.48 19.86
C ALA A 485 -31.03 -4.97 19.55
N ALA A 486 -31.33 -4.11 20.54
CA ALA A 486 -31.21 -2.67 20.40
C ALA A 486 -29.76 -2.24 20.12
N ALA A 487 -28.79 -2.78 20.88
CA ALA A 487 -27.37 -2.52 20.64
C ALA A 487 -26.92 -2.98 19.24
N PHE A 488 -27.46 -4.11 18.75
CA PHE A 488 -27.20 -4.61 17.40
C PHE A 488 -27.78 -3.71 16.30
N ALA A 489 -28.99 -3.19 16.51
CA ALA A 489 -29.66 -2.29 15.57
C ALA A 489 -28.90 -0.97 15.38
N ASP A 490 -28.25 -0.49 16.45
CA ASP A 490 -27.47 0.75 16.45
C ASP A 490 -26.05 0.60 15.86
N LEU A 491 -25.57 -0.63 15.60
CA LEU A 491 -24.28 -0.84 14.94
C LEU A 491 -24.31 -0.34 13.48
N PRO A 492 -23.27 0.35 12.99
CA PRO A 492 -23.14 0.71 11.58
C PRO A 492 -23.19 -0.50 10.65
N SER A 493 -23.66 -0.29 9.42
CA SER A 493 -23.53 -1.29 8.36
C SER A 493 -22.08 -1.34 7.89
N GLY A 494 -21.52 -2.51 7.61
CA GLY A 494 -20.10 -2.64 7.25
C GLY A 494 -19.48 -3.99 7.63
N PRO A 495 -18.14 -4.13 7.52
CA PRO A 495 -17.43 -5.38 7.78
C PRO A 495 -17.34 -5.66 9.28
N TYR A 496 -17.47 -6.90 9.73
CA TYR A 496 -17.28 -7.31 11.13
C TYR A 496 -16.74 -8.74 11.20
N PHE A 497 -16.30 -9.14 12.38
CA PHE A 497 -15.94 -10.52 12.68
C PHE A 497 -16.83 -11.11 13.75
N LEU A 498 -17.33 -12.33 13.50
CA LEU A 498 -17.90 -13.18 14.54
C LEU A 498 -16.83 -14.13 15.06
N HIS A 499 -16.55 -14.08 16.37
CA HIS A 499 -15.72 -15.06 17.05
C HIS A 499 -16.51 -15.74 18.17
N GLY A 500 -16.88 -17.01 17.95
CA GLY A 500 -17.87 -17.69 18.77
C GLY A 500 -19.22 -16.97 18.73
N PRO A 501 -19.87 -16.68 19.87
CA PRO A 501 -21.10 -15.91 19.90
C PRO A 501 -20.85 -14.40 19.96
N ASN A 502 -19.67 -13.87 19.65
CA ASN A 502 -19.32 -12.47 19.90
C ASN A 502 -18.99 -11.75 18.59
N LEU A 503 -19.47 -10.51 18.45
CA LEU A 503 -19.17 -9.65 17.30
C LEU A 503 -18.07 -8.62 17.66
N TYR A 504 -17.16 -8.40 16.71
CA TYR A 504 -16.03 -7.48 16.81
C TYR A 504 -15.91 -6.65 15.53
N GLN A 505 -15.42 -5.41 15.64
CA GLN A 505 -15.05 -4.62 14.46
C GLN A 505 -13.81 -5.22 13.77
N ALA A 506 -13.80 -5.15 12.45
CA ALA A 506 -12.66 -5.42 11.58
C ALA A 506 -11.81 -4.15 11.41
N TRP A 507 -10.55 -4.21 11.83
CA TRP A 507 -9.57 -3.14 11.65
C TRP A 507 -8.47 -3.67 10.74
N ARG A 508 -8.16 -3.01 9.63
CA ARG A 508 -7.07 -3.43 8.75
C ARG A 508 -5.73 -3.11 9.39
N LEU A 509 -4.76 -4.02 9.29
CA LEU A 509 -3.38 -3.77 9.68
C LEU A 509 -2.58 -3.32 8.45
N TYR A 510 -2.06 -2.10 8.50
CA TYR A 510 -1.17 -1.54 7.49
C TYR A 510 0.28 -1.59 7.98
N ASP A 511 1.20 -1.91 7.09
CA ASP A 511 2.64 -1.84 7.39
C ASP A 511 3.12 -0.39 7.40
N ASP A 512 3.84 0.00 8.46
CA ASP A 512 4.55 1.28 8.54
C ASP A 512 5.87 1.23 7.75
N VAL A 513 5.78 1.15 6.43
CA VAL A 513 6.95 1.00 5.53
C VAL A 513 7.91 2.19 5.56
N LEU A 514 7.44 3.37 6.00
CA LEU A 514 8.24 4.58 6.16
C LEU A 514 8.76 4.78 7.58
N ASP A 515 8.45 3.86 8.51
CA ASP A 515 8.84 3.94 9.92
C ASP A 515 8.49 5.32 10.54
N ALA A 516 7.32 5.83 10.16
CA ALA A 516 6.82 7.16 10.52
C ALA A 516 6.22 7.20 11.93
N PHE A 517 5.77 6.05 12.44
CA PHE A 517 5.11 5.93 13.74
C PHE A 517 6.06 5.42 14.83
N THR A 518 5.94 6.01 16.02
CA THR A 518 6.49 5.40 17.23
C THR A 518 5.77 4.08 17.49
N PHE A 519 4.44 4.08 17.37
CA PHE A 519 3.56 2.92 17.36
C PHE A 519 2.15 3.31 16.89
N GLY A 520 1.37 2.34 16.41
CA GLY A 520 -0.08 2.48 16.22
C GLY A 520 -0.82 2.46 17.55
N VAL A 521 -2.05 2.99 17.60
CA VAL A 521 -2.89 2.96 18.80
C VAL A 521 -4.28 2.43 18.49
N ILE A 522 -4.90 1.82 19.50
CA ILE A 522 -6.30 1.40 19.47
C ILE A 522 -7.02 1.97 20.70
N PRO A 523 -8.23 2.53 20.56
CA PRO A 523 -9.00 2.98 21.71
C PRO A 523 -9.42 1.77 22.57
N ASN A 524 -9.48 1.93 23.90
CA ASN A 524 -10.00 0.89 24.78
C ASN A 524 -11.49 0.63 24.53
N SER A 525 -12.23 1.66 24.09
CA SER A 525 -13.64 1.58 23.74
C SER A 525 -13.97 2.34 22.46
N ILE A 526 -14.70 1.70 21.56
CA ILE A 526 -15.18 2.29 20.30
C ILE A 526 -16.41 3.17 20.48
N ASN A 527 -17.11 3.07 21.62
CA ASN A 527 -18.33 3.83 21.90
C ASN A 527 -18.09 4.99 22.90
N GLY A 528 -16.83 5.22 23.29
CA GLY A 528 -16.45 6.31 24.20
C GLY A 528 -16.74 6.03 25.68
N SER A 529 -17.07 4.79 26.07
CA SER A 529 -17.22 4.43 27.48
C SER A 529 -15.90 4.44 28.28
N ASP A 530 -14.78 4.38 27.56
CA ASP A 530 -13.42 4.47 28.06
C ASP A 530 -12.67 5.34 27.05
N ASP A 531 -12.09 6.43 27.54
CA ASP A 531 -11.33 7.45 26.82
C ASP A 531 -9.84 7.10 26.67
N GLY A 532 -9.40 5.98 27.25
CA GLY A 532 -8.04 5.48 27.13
C GLY A 532 -7.77 4.75 25.82
N PHE A 533 -6.48 4.58 25.54
CA PHE A 533 -5.93 3.90 24.38
C PHE A 533 -4.96 2.80 24.81
N GLU A 534 -4.56 1.99 23.85
CA GLU A 534 -3.55 0.95 23.98
C GLU A 534 -2.60 1.03 22.79
N ALA A 535 -1.31 0.86 23.05
CA ALA A 535 -0.28 0.85 22.02
C ALA A 535 -0.28 -0.51 21.31
N LEU A 536 -0.30 -0.49 19.98
CA LEU A 536 -0.26 -1.70 19.18
C LEU A 536 1.16 -2.24 19.07
N SER A 537 1.37 -3.45 19.57
CA SER A 537 2.66 -4.17 19.55
C SER A 537 2.79 -5.19 18.40
N SER A 538 1.93 -5.10 17.39
CA SER A 538 1.93 -6.00 16.23
C SER A 538 3.01 -5.59 15.20
N LEU A 539 3.62 -6.61 14.60
CA LEU A 539 4.52 -6.46 13.45
C LEU A 539 3.86 -6.99 12.18
N SER A 540 4.37 -6.57 11.03
CA SER A 540 4.06 -7.14 9.71
C SER A 540 4.31 -8.66 9.69
N ASP A 541 3.75 -9.38 8.70
CA ASP A 541 3.88 -10.86 8.63
C ASP A 541 5.35 -11.31 8.53
N ASP A 542 6.21 -10.49 7.92
CA ASP A 542 7.65 -10.75 7.82
C ASP A 542 8.44 -10.31 9.08
N GLY A 543 7.77 -9.72 10.06
CA GLY A 543 8.35 -9.22 11.31
C GLY A 543 9.25 -7.99 11.15
N SER A 544 9.31 -7.37 9.97
CA SER A 544 10.26 -6.30 9.66
C SER A 544 9.76 -4.89 10.00
N ARG A 545 8.43 -4.71 10.09
CA ARG A 545 7.79 -3.39 10.23
C ARG A 545 6.74 -3.41 11.32
N LYS A 546 6.45 -2.22 11.88
CA LYS A 546 5.31 -2.02 12.77
C LYS A 546 4.02 -2.09 11.97
N SER A 547 2.96 -2.62 12.57
CA SER A 547 1.62 -2.52 12.00
C SER A 547 0.85 -1.36 12.61
N ILE A 548 0.02 -0.69 11.80
CA ILE A 548 -0.92 0.34 12.21
C ILE A 548 -2.33 -0.21 12.00
N ALA A 549 -3.12 -0.32 13.07
CA ALA A 549 -4.49 -0.77 12.98
C ALA A 549 -5.41 0.39 12.61
N VAL A 550 -6.22 0.19 11.58
CA VAL A 550 -7.04 1.23 10.99
C VAL A 550 -8.49 0.72 10.85
N PRO A 551 -9.49 1.38 11.48
CA PRO A 551 -10.88 0.95 11.41
C PRO A 551 -11.51 1.23 10.05
N SER A 552 -12.55 0.47 9.69
CA SER A 552 -13.38 0.73 8.51
C SER A 552 -14.01 2.13 8.58
N ARG A 553 -14.00 2.85 7.46
CA ARG A 553 -14.71 4.14 7.31
C ARG A 553 -16.23 3.98 7.49
N LEU A 554 -16.76 2.80 7.22
CA LEU A 554 -18.19 2.49 7.30
C LEU A 554 -18.74 2.49 8.73
N TYR A 555 -17.87 2.39 9.74
CA TYR A 555 -18.29 2.49 11.14
C TYR A 555 -18.67 3.89 11.58
N HIS A 556 -18.32 4.88 10.77
CA HIS A 556 -18.49 6.27 11.13
C HIS A 556 -19.65 6.84 10.33
N PRO A 557 -20.70 7.38 10.99
CA PRO A 557 -21.77 8.04 10.27
C PRO A 557 -21.22 9.24 9.51
N ALA A 558 -21.98 9.70 8.51
CA ALA A 558 -21.66 10.95 7.82
C ALA A 558 -21.42 12.10 8.83
N PRO A 559 -20.45 12.99 8.56
CA PRO A 559 -20.15 14.12 9.44
C PRO A 559 -21.40 14.90 9.84
N SER A 560 -21.45 15.31 11.11
CA SER A 560 -22.56 16.09 11.67
C SER A 560 -22.04 17.30 12.42
N ILE A 561 -22.92 18.25 12.76
CA ILE A 561 -22.56 19.44 13.56
C ILE A 561 -21.87 19.05 14.88
N ARG A 562 -22.26 17.92 15.49
CA ARG A 562 -21.67 17.44 16.75
C ARG A 562 -20.37 16.65 16.57
N LYS A 563 -20.29 15.88 15.47
CA LYS A 563 -19.12 15.06 15.12
C LYS A 563 -18.66 15.40 13.70
N PRO A 564 -18.08 16.59 13.49
CA PRO A 564 -17.70 17.06 12.16
C PRO A 564 -16.50 16.30 11.58
N LEU A 565 -15.72 15.61 12.41
CA LEU A 565 -14.57 14.79 12.01
C LEU A 565 -14.88 13.29 11.98
N SER A 566 -16.16 12.92 11.99
CA SER A 566 -16.59 11.52 11.91
C SER A 566 -15.98 10.81 10.70
N GLY A 567 -15.18 9.78 10.95
CA GLY A 567 -14.51 8.98 9.91
C GLY A 567 -13.13 9.48 9.50
N VAL A 568 -12.71 10.66 9.98
CA VAL A 568 -11.42 11.27 9.64
C VAL A 568 -10.29 10.58 10.42
N ARG A 569 -9.32 10.02 9.70
CA ARG A 569 -8.14 9.34 10.24
C ARG A 569 -6.97 10.30 10.32
N LEU A 570 -6.42 10.44 11.53
CA LEU A 570 -5.28 11.32 11.77
C LEU A 570 -4.24 10.72 12.72
N ALA A 571 -3.03 11.23 12.61
CA ALA A 571 -1.94 10.94 13.53
C ALA A 571 -1.64 12.17 14.39
N ILE A 572 -1.17 11.91 15.60
CA ILE A 572 -0.66 12.94 16.50
C ILE A 572 0.83 12.70 16.74
N THR A 573 1.63 13.76 16.86
CA THR A 573 3.03 13.61 17.26
C THR A 573 3.15 12.96 18.64
N ASP A 574 4.22 12.19 18.85
CA ASP A 574 4.47 11.46 20.10
C ASP A 574 4.54 12.38 21.33
N ALA A 575 4.85 13.66 21.13
CA ALA A 575 4.83 14.71 22.15
C ALA A 575 3.45 15.04 22.73
N ILE A 576 2.37 14.59 22.07
CA ILE A 576 0.99 14.81 22.51
C ILE A 576 0.58 13.62 23.40
N SER A 577 0.24 13.90 24.65
CA SER A 577 -0.22 12.87 25.58
C SER A 577 -1.54 12.26 25.14
N LEU A 578 -1.64 10.94 25.29
CA LEU A 578 -2.83 10.16 24.98
C LEU A 578 -3.00 9.11 26.07
N LYS A 579 -4.11 9.18 26.79
CA LYS A 579 -4.35 8.36 27.98
C LYS A 579 -4.18 6.88 27.66
N GLY A 580 -3.44 6.14 28.48
CA GLY A 580 -3.21 4.69 28.32
C GLY A 580 -2.08 4.31 27.37
N VAL A 581 -1.40 5.28 26.75
CA VAL A 581 -0.15 5.03 26.02
C VAL A 581 0.97 5.94 26.50
N GLN A 582 2.21 5.49 26.37
CA GLN A 582 3.38 6.25 26.82
C GLN A 582 3.77 7.31 25.78
N THR A 583 4.08 8.53 26.23
CA THR A 583 4.83 9.51 25.43
C THR A 583 6.33 9.23 25.53
N THR A 584 7.02 9.00 24.40
CA THR A 584 8.42 8.54 24.37
C THR A 584 9.43 9.64 24.04
N MET A 585 8.99 10.69 23.34
CA MET A 585 9.79 11.81 22.85
C MET A 585 11.01 11.36 22.02
N SER A 586 10.92 10.19 21.39
CA SER A 586 12.03 9.52 20.71
C SER A 586 13.31 9.45 21.56
N SER A 587 13.16 9.34 22.88
CA SER A 587 14.26 9.34 23.84
C SER A 587 14.20 8.10 24.71
N ARG A 588 15.29 7.32 24.71
CA ARG A 588 15.43 6.16 25.60
C ARG A 588 15.49 6.60 27.05
N ALA A 589 16.13 7.73 27.34
CA ALA A 589 16.23 8.26 28.69
C ALA A 589 14.87 8.72 29.23
N TRP A 590 14.06 9.38 28.41
CA TRP A 590 12.68 9.74 28.75
C TRP A 590 11.84 8.51 29.06
N THR A 591 11.85 7.54 28.13
CA THR A 591 11.11 6.28 28.25
C THR A 591 11.52 5.50 29.51
N GLN A 592 12.82 5.47 29.82
CA GLN A 592 13.36 4.79 31.00
C GLN A 592 12.91 5.43 32.32
N LEU A 593 12.87 6.77 32.38
CA LEU A 593 12.47 7.49 33.58
C LEU A 593 10.97 7.36 33.83
N TYR A 594 10.18 7.82 32.86
CA TYR A 594 8.74 7.97 33.05
C TYR A 594 8.01 6.65 32.88
N GLY A 595 8.38 5.81 31.91
CA GLY A 595 8.06 4.37 31.79
C GLY A 595 6.59 3.94 31.78
N ALA A 596 5.69 4.80 32.25
CA ALA A 596 4.29 4.56 32.50
C ALA A 596 3.46 5.21 31.41
N GLU A 597 2.26 4.68 31.25
CA GLU A 597 1.24 5.23 30.35
C GLU A 597 0.78 6.60 30.85
N ASP A 598 0.49 7.50 29.91
CA ASP A 598 -0.08 8.81 30.24
C ASP A 598 -1.44 8.61 30.91
N GLN A 599 -1.71 9.40 31.95
CA GLN A 599 -2.96 9.30 32.72
C GLN A 599 -4.10 10.11 32.10
N GLU A 600 -3.76 11.07 31.24
CA GLU A 600 -4.69 12.01 30.61
C GLU A 600 -4.37 12.17 29.13
N THR A 601 -5.40 12.42 28.34
CA THR A 601 -5.26 12.82 26.93
C THR A 601 -5.12 14.33 26.86
N ALA A 602 -4.20 14.82 26.03
CA ALA A 602 -4.00 16.24 25.80
C ALA A 602 -5.30 16.94 25.36
N GLU A 603 -5.53 18.18 25.80
CA GLU A 603 -6.81 18.87 25.62
C GLU A 603 -7.22 18.97 24.14
N PHE A 604 -6.26 19.33 23.27
CA PHE A 604 -6.52 19.40 21.83
C PHE A 604 -6.80 18.03 21.22
N ALA A 605 -6.09 16.97 21.63
CA ALA A 605 -6.34 15.61 21.17
C ALA A 605 -7.71 15.10 21.62
N GLN A 606 -8.10 15.38 22.88
CA GLN A 606 -9.42 15.04 23.39
C GLN A 606 -10.52 15.74 22.58
N ARG A 607 -10.32 17.02 22.25
CA ARG A 607 -11.26 17.76 21.41
C ARG A 607 -11.41 17.13 20.03
N LEU A 608 -10.32 16.68 19.40
CA LEU A 608 -10.36 15.96 18.12
C LEU A 608 -11.21 14.68 18.22
N ILE A 609 -11.00 13.89 19.28
CA ILE A 609 -11.75 12.67 19.56
C ILE A 609 -13.24 12.99 19.76
N ASP A 610 -13.57 14.02 20.55
CA ASP A 610 -14.95 14.45 20.81
C ASP A 610 -15.67 14.87 19.52
N MET A 611 -14.93 15.48 18.59
CA MET A 611 -15.41 15.84 17.24
C MET A 611 -15.53 14.64 16.28
N GLY A 612 -15.14 13.44 16.71
CA GLY A 612 -15.30 12.19 15.98
C GLY A 612 -14.08 11.73 15.17
N ALA A 613 -12.93 12.37 15.33
CA ALA A 613 -11.70 11.96 14.66
C ALA A 613 -11.17 10.62 15.20
N ILE A 614 -10.45 9.91 14.35
CA ILE A 614 -9.86 8.60 14.63
C ILE A 614 -8.35 8.79 14.72
N ILE A 615 -7.81 8.69 15.93
CA ILE A 615 -6.36 8.69 16.16
C ILE A 615 -5.85 7.27 15.92
N VAL A 616 -5.04 7.07 14.87
CA VAL A 616 -4.55 5.73 14.47
C VAL A 616 -3.14 5.42 15.01
N GLY A 617 -2.39 6.43 15.42
CA GLY A 617 -1.04 6.24 15.95
C GLY A 617 -0.37 7.52 16.43
N LYS A 618 0.76 7.33 17.11
CA LYS A 618 1.66 8.42 17.52
C LYS A 618 2.86 8.45 16.56
N THR A 619 3.04 9.57 15.85
CA THR A 619 4.15 9.74 14.90
C THR A 619 5.43 10.16 15.59
N LYS A 620 6.58 9.69 15.10
CA LYS A 620 7.88 10.04 15.67
C LYS A 620 8.16 11.54 15.59
N SER A 621 8.58 12.09 16.71
CA SER A 621 9.36 13.33 16.75
C SER A 621 10.86 13.01 16.73
N SER A 622 11.74 13.97 16.50
CA SER A 622 13.15 13.83 16.86
C SER A 622 13.33 13.94 18.38
N GLN A 623 14.50 13.55 18.91
CA GLN A 623 14.72 13.44 20.35
C GLN A 623 14.35 14.75 21.08
N LEU A 624 13.40 14.68 22.02
CA LEU A 624 12.88 15.81 22.80
C LEU A 624 12.37 16.98 21.93
N ASP A 625 11.85 16.69 20.74
CA ASP A 625 11.34 17.67 19.77
C ASP A 625 12.43 18.63 19.23
N SER A 626 13.72 18.28 19.38
CA SER A 626 14.84 19.16 19.03
C SER A 626 16.07 18.43 18.44
N GLY A 627 16.04 17.10 18.40
CA GLY A 627 17.11 16.24 17.85
C GLY A 627 17.28 16.36 16.34
N ARG A 628 18.48 16.06 15.86
CA ARG A 628 18.79 15.92 14.41
C ARG A 628 19.55 14.63 14.10
N GLU A 629 20.05 13.94 15.11
CA GLU A 629 21.00 12.85 14.97
C GLU A 629 20.33 11.47 14.90
N TRP A 630 19.11 11.32 15.46
CA TRP A 630 18.34 10.07 15.40
C TRP A 630 19.12 8.87 15.94
N VAL A 631 19.76 9.06 17.11
CA VAL A 631 20.61 8.07 17.77
C VAL A 631 19.77 7.04 18.52
N ASP A 632 18.70 7.48 19.18
CA ASP A 632 17.86 6.61 20.01
C ASP A 632 16.83 5.83 19.19
N VAL A 633 16.39 6.39 18.06
CA VAL A 633 15.43 5.79 17.12
C VAL A 633 15.81 6.14 15.69
N GLU A 634 15.47 5.27 14.73
CA GLU A 634 15.69 5.56 13.31
C GLU A 634 14.76 6.67 12.81
N ALA A 635 15.28 7.57 11.99
CA ALA A 635 14.51 8.65 11.37
C ALA A 635 13.41 8.07 10.45
N PRO A 636 12.24 8.70 10.30
CA PRO A 636 11.26 8.32 9.26
C PRO A 636 11.85 8.40 7.85
N TRP A 637 11.31 7.65 6.89
CA TRP A 637 11.69 7.77 5.48
C TRP A 637 10.89 8.90 4.81
N ASN A 638 11.57 9.80 4.10
CA ASN A 638 10.90 10.78 3.24
C ASN A 638 10.55 10.08 1.91
N PRO A 639 9.26 9.91 1.56
CA PRO A 639 8.88 9.17 0.36
C PRO A 639 9.16 9.92 -0.94
N ARG A 640 9.56 11.21 -0.90
CA ARG A 640 9.72 12.07 -2.08
C ARG A 640 11.00 11.80 -2.87
N GLY A 641 10.97 12.09 -4.17
CA GLY A 641 12.13 12.03 -5.06
C GLY A 641 12.73 10.62 -5.13
N ASP A 642 14.01 10.50 -4.79
CA ASP A 642 14.69 9.20 -4.73
C ASP A 642 14.34 8.33 -3.52
N GLY A 643 13.59 8.85 -2.54
CA GLY A 643 13.25 8.16 -1.30
C GLY A 643 14.37 8.14 -0.24
N TYR A 644 15.49 8.83 -0.48
CA TYR A 644 16.65 8.90 0.41
C TYR A 644 16.96 10.31 0.91
N GLN A 645 16.08 11.28 0.63
CA GLN A 645 16.18 12.61 1.21
C GLN A 645 16.01 12.57 2.73
N GLY A 646 16.70 13.48 3.41
CA GLY A 646 16.57 13.67 4.86
C GLY A 646 15.14 14.09 5.23
N SER A 647 14.66 13.54 6.34
CA SER A 647 13.31 13.77 6.89
C SER A 647 13.22 15.03 7.76
N GLY A 648 14.36 15.67 8.02
CA GLY A 648 14.47 16.82 8.93
C GLY A 648 14.05 16.46 10.35
N GLY A 649 13.33 17.38 10.98
CA GLY A 649 12.78 17.26 12.33
C GLY A 649 11.93 18.49 12.67
N SER A 650 11.44 18.65 13.88
CA SER A 650 11.24 17.56 14.82
C SER A 650 10.09 16.64 14.40
N ALA A 651 9.08 17.17 13.72
CA ALA A 651 7.84 16.46 13.34
C ALA A 651 7.95 15.49 12.14
N ALA A 652 9.11 14.87 11.93
CA ALA A 652 9.39 14.06 10.73
C ALA A 652 8.36 12.95 10.45
N GLY A 653 7.84 12.29 11.49
CA GLY A 653 6.85 11.23 11.33
C GLY A 653 5.49 11.76 10.82
N ALA A 654 5.11 12.98 11.20
CA ALA A 654 3.90 13.62 10.70
C ALA A 654 4.01 13.94 9.20
N GLY A 655 5.17 14.47 8.77
CA GLY A 655 5.47 14.70 7.36
C GLY A 655 5.48 13.42 6.52
N ALA A 656 6.19 12.39 6.98
CA ALA A 656 6.29 11.10 6.29
C ALA A 656 4.93 10.39 6.19
N SER A 657 4.15 10.36 7.28
CA SER A 657 2.84 9.68 7.28
C SER A 657 1.85 10.32 6.31
N VAL A 658 1.74 11.65 6.31
CA VAL A 658 0.83 12.37 5.41
C VAL A 658 1.33 12.36 3.97
N SER A 659 2.63 12.40 3.70
CA SER A 659 3.13 12.32 2.31
C SER A 659 3.18 10.90 1.75
N GLY A 660 3.18 9.87 2.59
CA GLY A 660 3.39 8.48 2.16
C GLY A 660 2.14 7.60 2.11
N TYR A 661 1.24 7.73 3.09
CA TYR A 661 0.16 6.78 3.27
C TYR A 661 -1.17 7.28 2.71
N ALA A 662 -1.63 6.67 1.62
CA ALA A 662 -2.91 7.02 0.99
C ALA A 662 -4.13 6.88 1.95
N TRP A 663 -4.04 5.99 2.94
CA TRP A 663 -5.10 5.75 3.94
C TRP A 663 -5.12 6.77 5.09
N MET A 664 -4.13 7.67 5.18
CA MET A 664 -4.01 8.77 6.15
C MET A 664 -4.48 10.10 5.55
N GLU A 665 -5.24 10.91 6.29
CA GLU A 665 -5.74 12.21 5.78
C GLU A 665 -5.02 13.41 6.41
N HIS A 666 -4.77 13.36 7.73
CA HIS A 666 -4.19 14.47 8.48
C HIS A 666 -3.13 14.03 9.48
N ALA A 667 -2.26 14.97 9.85
CA ALA A 667 -1.43 14.85 11.04
C ALA A 667 -1.39 16.16 11.82
N VAL A 668 -1.20 16.03 13.13
CA VAL A 668 -1.05 17.14 14.07
C VAL A 668 0.33 17.05 14.71
N ALA A 669 1.06 18.16 14.69
CA ALA A 669 2.40 18.26 15.25
C ALA A 669 2.63 19.59 15.96
N ALA A 670 3.72 19.69 16.72
CA ALA A 670 4.21 20.97 17.20
C ALA A 670 4.91 21.73 16.06
N ASP A 671 4.89 23.05 16.15
CA ASP A 671 5.66 23.93 15.30
C ASP A 671 6.29 25.01 16.18
N ALA A 672 7.61 25.10 16.17
CA ALA A 672 8.38 26.19 16.75
C ALA A 672 9.29 26.75 15.64
N PHE A 673 10.61 26.78 15.84
CA PHE A 673 11.54 27.01 14.72
C PHE A 673 11.55 25.84 13.73
N GLU A 674 11.36 24.64 14.24
CA GLU A 674 11.29 23.38 13.50
C GLU A 674 9.92 22.76 13.78
N GLY A 675 9.46 21.81 12.96
CA GLY A 675 8.15 21.18 13.12
C GLY A 675 7.28 21.27 11.87
N ALA A 676 5.97 21.45 12.04
CA ALA A 676 5.00 21.26 10.96
C ALA A 676 5.30 22.01 9.65
N ARG A 677 5.73 23.28 9.70
CA ARG A 677 6.06 24.07 8.50
C ARG A 677 7.30 23.55 7.77
N GLU A 678 8.34 23.17 8.52
CA GLU A 678 9.52 22.52 7.94
C GLU A 678 9.12 21.22 7.23
N GLN A 679 8.22 20.45 7.85
CA GLN A 679 7.75 19.20 7.28
C GLN A 679 6.85 19.41 6.05
N GLY A 680 6.03 20.46 6.03
CA GLY A 680 5.25 20.86 4.86
C GLY A 680 6.14 21.16 3.65
N ARG A 681 7.25 21.90 3.82
CA ARG A 681 8.20 22.17 2.73
C ARG A 681 9.00 20.93 2.30
N LEU A 682 9.47 20.11 3.23
CA LEU A 682 10.32 18.93 2.92
C LEU A 682 9.53 17.78 2.29
N HIS A 683 8.31 17.55 2.77
CA HIS A 683 7.46 16.44 2.32
C HIS A 683 6.44 16.89 1.26
N GLY A 684 6.39 18.16 0.89
CA GLY A 684 5.48 18.69 -0.11
C GLY A 684 4.03 18.44 0.24
N VAL A 685 3.62 18.83 1.44
CA VAL A 685 2.24 18.72 1.94
C VAL A 685 1.80 20.06 2.49
N TYR A 686 0.51 20.35 2.44
CA TYR A 686 -0.03 21.58 3.00
C TYR A 686 0.14 21.53 4.52
N SER A 687 0.70 22.60 5.08
CA SER A 687 0.87 22.70 6.54
C SER A 687 0.62 24.12 7.02
N ILE A 688 -0.12 24.25 8.11
CA ILE A 688 -0.34 25.55 8.76
C ILE A 688 0.09 25.47 10.22
N ARG A 689 1.00 26.38 10.60
CA ARG A 689 1.17 26.77 12.00
C ARG A 689 0.02 27.70 12.34
N VAL A 690 -0.78 27.36 13.34
CA VAL A 690 -1.90 28.21 13.77
C VAL A 690 -1.40 29.33 14.69
N SER A 691 -2.21 30.37 14.86
CA SER A 691 -1.97 31.44 15.83
C SER A 691 -1.72 30.83 17.22
N ALA A 692 -0.75 31.36 17.99
CA ALA A 692 -0.26 30.73 19.23
C ALA A 692 -1.35 30.42 20.29
N SER A 693 -2.50 31.10 20.24
CA SER A 693 -3.63 30.90 21.16
C SER A 693 -4.85 30.24 20.53
N ALA A 694 -4.79 29.83 19.26
CA ALA A 694 -5.94 29.26 18.55
C ALA A 694 -6.23 27.81 18.95
N ALA A 695 -5.24 27.10 19.51
CA ALA A 695 -5.38 25.73 20.00
C ALA A 695 -4.56 25.52 21.29
N SER A 696 -5.10 24.72 22.21
CA SER A 696 -4.45 24.43 23.50
C SER A 696 -3.24 23.50 23.32
N GLN A 697 -2.16 23.80 24.04
CA GLN A 697 -0.95 22.96 24.14
C GLN A 697 -0.88 22.23 25.50
N LEU A 698 -1.99 22.22 26.25
CA LEU A 698 -2.06 21.50 27.51
C LEU A 698 -1.96 19.98 27.25
N GLY A 699 -1.06 19.31 27.99
CA GLY A 699 -0.74 17.90 27.76
C GLY A 699 0.23 17.65 26.59
N TRP A 700 0.96 18.69 26.15
CA TRP A 700 2.04 18.56 25.17
C TRP A 700 3.39 18.75 25.83
N ALA A 701 4.34 17.86 25.52
CA ALA A 701 5.75 18.03 25.82
C ALA A 701 6.42 18.80 24.67
N VAL A 702 6.70 20.08 24.87
CA VAL A 702 7.26 20.97 23.82
C VAL A 702 8.58 21.57 24.26
N ASP A 703 9.39 21.98 23.30
CA ASP A 703 10.70 22.61 23.53
C ASP A 703 10.61 24.06 24.01
N SER A 704 9.61 24.83 23.57
CA SER A 704 9.32 26.16 24.12
C SER A 704 7.83 26.45 24.03
N ARG A 705 7.14 26.58 25.17
CA ARG A 705 5.72 27.00 25.20
C ARG A 705 5.50 28.42 24.69
N ALA A 706 6.51 29.28 24.83
CA ALA A 706 6.42 30.67 24.39
C ALA A 706 6.50 30.82 22.86
N LEU A 707 7.13 29.86 22.18
CA LEU A 707 7.38 29.90 20.73
C LEU A 707 6.67 28.78 19.96
N SER A 708 6.19 27.72 20.62
CA SER A 708 5.48 26.64 19.96
C SER A 708 4.03 27.02 19.63
N ALA A 709 3.48 26.45 18.57
CA ALA A 709 2.05 26.44 18.26
C ALA A 709 1.64 25.07 17.69
N VAL A 710 0.32 24.86 17.56
CA VAL A 710 -0.21 23.67 16.90
C VAL A 710 0.01 23.78 15.38
N GLY A 711 0.55 22.73 14.78
CA GLY A 711 0.68 22.55 13.35
C GLY A 711 -0.35 21.54 12.83
N LEU A 712 -1.06 21.89 11.77
CA LEU A 712 -2.00 21.01 11.07
C LEU A 712 -1.46 20.70 9.68
N MET A 713 -1.54 19.43 9.26
CA MET A 713 -1.01 18.96 7.97
C MET A 713 -2.05 18.17 7.18
N SER A 714 -2.05 18.32 5.84
CA SER A 714 -2.86 17.50 4.93
C SER A 714 -2.26 17.44 3.52
N ARG A 715 -2.69 16.45 2.73
CA ARG A 715 -2.39 16.38 1.30
C ARG A 715 -3.33 17.22 0.44
N ASP A 716 -4.46 17.68 0.98
CA ASP A 716 -5.45 18.44 0.23
C ASP A 716 -5.81 19.74 0.97
N LEU A 717 -5.84 20.84 0.23
CA LEU A 717 -6.10 22.17 0.77
C LEU A 717 -7.56 22.35 1.22
N HIS A 718 -8.51 21.71 0.54
CA HIS A 718 -9.93 21.73 0.94
C HIS A 718 -10.13 20.95 2.24
N ASP A 719 -9.47 19.81 2.36
CA ASP A 719 -9.51 19.01 3.58
C ASP A 719 -8.81 19.73 4.74
N LEU A 720 -7.65 20.37 4.50
CA LEU A 720 -6.97 21.19 5.51
C LEU A 720 -7.86 22.36 5.96
N LEU A 721 -8.52 23.05 5.02
CA LEU A 721 -9.45 24.14 5.33
C LEU A 721 -10.61 23.65 6.21
N ARG A 722 -11.23 22.52 5.84
CA ARG A 722 -12.32 21.93 6.62
C ARG A 722 -11.84 21.52 8.02
N PHE A 723 -10.68 20.88 8.10
CA PHE A 723 -10.08 20.43 9.36
C PHE A 723 -9.76 21.61 10.28
N ALA A 724 -9.13 22.67 9.77
CA ALA A 724 -8.85 23.89 10.53
C ALA A 724 -10.14 24.59 10.99
N HIS A 725 -11.15 24.70 10.11
CA HIS A 725 -12.42 25.36 10.45
C HIS A 725 -13.07 24.74 11.70
N VAL A 726 -13.19 23.41 11.72
CA VAL A 726 -13.88 22.71 12.81
C VAL A 726 -13.02 22.63 14.08
N THR A 727 -11.71 22.51 13.93
CA THR A 727 -10.79 22.37 15.09
C THR A 727 -10.50 23.70 15.79
N LEU A 728 -10.52 24.82 15.07
CA LEU A 728 -10.23 26.14 15.63
C LEU A 728 -11.49 26.87 16.15
N ASN A 729 -12.68 26.26 16.05
CA ASN A 729 -13.98 26.84 16.47
C ASN A 729 -14.29 28.22 15.83
N THR A 730 -13.91 28.43 14.57
CA THR A 730 -14.05 29.74 13.94
C THR A 730 -15.50 29.93 13.47
N SER A 731 -16.14 31.02 13.90
CA SER A 731 -17.57 31.29 13.65
C SER A 731 -17.88 31.83 12.25
N SER A 732 -16.87 32.32 11.52
CA SER A 732 -17.04 32.86 10.15
C SER A 732 -16.22 32.06 9.14
N ILE A 733 -16.90 31.59 8.10
CA ILE A 733 -16.28 31.10 6.87
C ILE A 733 -16.12 32.26 5.86
N ASP A 734 -16.85 33.36 6.01
CA ASP A 734 -16.64 34.55 5.18
C ASP A 734 -15.74 35.53 5.94
N VAL A 735 -14.43 35.40 5.73
CA VAL A 735 -13.45 36.37 6.20
C VAL A 735 -13.05 37.25 5.01
N PRO A 736 -13.10 38.59 5.12
CA PRO A 736 -12.69 39.45 4.01
C PRO A 736 -11.23 39.18 3.63
N PHE A 737 -10.97 39.15 2.32
CA PHE A 737 -9.63 38.98 1.80
C PHE A 737 -8.78 40.24 2.00
N PRO A 738 -7.44 40.07 2.10
CA PRO A 738 -6.52 41.18 2.34
C PRO A 738 -6.52 42.16 1.16
N LYS A 739 -6.26 43.43 1.45
CA LYS A 739 -6.11 44.51 0.46
C LYS A 739 -4.66 44.89 0.17
N ARG A 740 -3.70 44.21 0.80
CA ARG A 740 -2.27 44.47 0.67
C ARG A 740 -1.48 43.16 0.72
N ILE A 741 -0.53 43.02 -0.19
CA ILE A 741 0.40 41.89 -0.25
C ILE A 741 1.81 42.45 -0.07
N ILE A 742 2.58 41.88 0.84
CA ILE A 742 4.01 42.18 1.00
C ILE A 742 4.80 40.94 0.60
N TYR A 743 5.82 41.09 -0.24
CA TYR A 743 6.77 40.04 -0.59
C TYR A 743 8.13 40.35 0.02
N LEU A 744 8.64 39.47 0.89
CA LEU A 744 9.89 39.68 1.61
C LEU A 744 11.11 39.33 0.75
N LEU A 745 11.92 40.34 0.45
CA LEU A 745 13.14 40.19 -0.35
C LEU A 745 14.35 39.72 0.47
N ASP A 746 14.32 39.80 1.80
CA ASP A 746 15.40 39.35 2.68
C ASP A 746 15.66 37.83 2.56
N TYR A 747 14.65 37.08 2.10
CA TYR A 747 14.66 35.62 2.04
C TYR A 747 14.61 35.07 0.62
N ALA A 748 14.79 35.91 -0.40
CA ALA A 748 14.73 35.49 -1.79
C ALA A 748 15.62 34.27 -2.07
N PRO A 749 15.14 33.27 -2.83
CA PRO A 749 15.90 32.08 -3.14
C PRO A 749 17.17 32.39 -3.93
N ALA A 750 18.18 31.55 -3.78
CA ALA A 750 19.45 31.72 -4.48
C ALA A 750 19.42 31.27 -5.96
N SER A 751 18.47 30.42 -6.34
CA SER A 751 18.33 29.88 -7.70
C SER A 751 17.33 30.70 -8.51
N GLU A 752 17.64 30.96 -9.79
CA GLU A 752 16.73 31.64 -10.71
C GLU A 752 15.44 30.83 -10.94
N ASP A 753 15.53 29.50 -11.00
CA ASP A 753 14.37 28.61 -11.17
C ASP A 753 13.43 28.69 -9.95
N ASP A 754 14.01 28.64 -8.75
CA ASP A 754 13.24 28.77 -7.50
C ASP A 754 12.63 30.17 -7.37
N GLN A 755 13.35 31.22 -7.78
CA GLN A 755 12.85 32.59 -7.83
C GLN A 755 11.66 32.72 -8.80
N SER A 756 11.73 32.08 -9.97
CA SER A 756 10.63 32.05 -10.94
C SER A 756 9.37 31.38 -10.39
N LEU A 757 9.52 30.33 -9.57
CA LEU A 757 8.41 29.67 -8.90
C LEU A 757 7.80 30.56 -7.81
N ASP A 758 8.62 31.20 -6.98
CA ASP A 758 8.13 32.17 -5.98
C ASP A 758 7.38 33.33 -6.65
N ASP A 759 7.92 33.88 -7.74
CA ASP A 759 7.26 34.93 -8.53
C ASP A 759 5.92 34.46 -9.11
N SER A 760 5.83 33.20 -9.55
CA SER A 760 4.57 32.61 -10.04
C SER A 760 3.52 32.50 -8.94
N PHE A 761 3.93 32.05 -7.74
CA PHE A 761 3.05 31.98 -6.57
C PHE A 761 2.54 33.38 -6.17
N VAL A 762 3.42 34.37 -6.12
CA VAL A 762 3.04 35.77 -5.86
C VAL A 762 2.08 36.28 -6.93
N ALA A 763 2.35 36.01 -8.21
CA ALA A 763 1.52 36.48 -9.32
C ALA A 763 0.08 35.92 -9.25
N VAL A 764 -0.11 34.68 -8.81
CA VAL A 764 -1.44 34.10 -8.58
C VAL A 764 -2.21 34.84 -7.50
N LEU A 765 -1.55 35.15 -6.37
CA LEU A 765 -2.17 35.94 -5.30
C LEU A 765 -2.49 37.37 -5.76
N GLU A 766 -1.56 38.03 -6.46
CA GLU A 766 -1.75 39.38 -7.01
C GLU A 766 -2.96 39.44 -7.96
N ARG A 767 -3.08 38.45 -8.85
CA ARG A 767 -4.18 38.38 -9.82
C ARG A 767 -5.51 38.12 -9.14
N PHE A 768 -5.55 37.18 -8.20
CA PHE A 768 -6.78 36.85 -7.49
C PHE A 768 -7.30 38.06 -6.69
N LEU A 769 -6.41 38.79 -6.02
CA LEU A 769 -6.76 39.95 -5.20
C LEU A 769 -6.90 41.25 -6.01
N GLY A 770 -6.41 41.30 -7.25
CA GLY A 770 -6.35 42.52 -8.05
C GLY A 770 -5.38 43.56 -7.50
N ILE A 771 -4.36 43.14 -6.75
CA ILE A 771 -3.44 43.99 -5.99
C ILE A 771 -2.00 43.59 -6.33
N LYS A 772 -1.10 44.57 -6.50
CA LYS A 772 0.32 44.30 -6.70
C LYS A 772 1.06 44.17 -5.37
N ALA A 773 1.96 43.20 -5.29
CA ALA A 773 2.76 42.95 -4.11
C ALA A 773 3.83 44.02 -3.94
N GLU A 774 3.88 44.58 -2.74
CA GLU A 774 4.95 45.47 -2.28
C GLU A 774 6.17 44.62 -1.95
N ARG A 775 7.26 44.81 -2.69
CA ARG A 775 8.51 44.08 -2.49
C ARG A 775 9.33 44.82 -1.45
N VAL A 776 9.49 44.23 -0.26
CA VAL A 776 10.03 44.89 0.92
C VAL A 776 11.26 44.14 1.42
N ARG A 777 12.32 44.89 1.77
CA ARG A 777 13.38 44.39 2.64
C ARG A 777 13.13 44.86 4.07
N ILE A 778 12.83 43.95 4.99
CA ILE A 778 12.55 44.29 6.39
C ILE A 778 13.82 44.76 7.11
N SER A 779 14.98 44.28 6.71
CA SER A 779 16.28 44.81 7.16
C SER A 779 16.45 46.29 6.81
N GLU A 780 16.23 46.66 5.54
CA GLU A 780 16.31 48.07 5.10
C GLU A 780 15.22 48.94 5.76
N THR A 781 14.02 48.38 5.96
CA THR A 781 12.91 49.09 6.63
C THR A 781 13.24 49.37 8.09
N TRP A 782 13.86 48.40 8.78
CA TRP A 782 14.34 48.57 10.16
C TRP A 782 15.44 49.63 10.22
N ASP A 783 16.43 49.54 9.33
CA ASP A 783 17.58 50.44 9.32
C ASP A 783 17.18 51.90 9.02
N ALA A 784 16.11 52.12 8.25
CA ALA A 784 15.59 53.44 7.93
C ALA A 784 14.93 54.14 9.13
N ASN A 785 14.25 53.39 10.00
CA ASN A 785 13.57 53.93 11.18
C ASN A 785 13.54 52.88 12.30
N PRO A 786 14.68 52.60 12.96
CA PRO A 786 14.73 51.62 14.03
C PRO A 786 13.98 52.15 15.26
N PRO A 787 13.32 51.29 16.06
CA PRO A 787 12.65 51.70 17.29
C PRO A 787 13.59 52.48 18.22
N ASP A 788 13.06 53.54 18.84
CA ASP A 788 13.82 54.44 19.70
C ASP A 788 14.58 53.65 20.79
N ASP A 789 15.90 53.87 20.85
CA ASP A 789 16.95 53.19 21.65
C ASP A 789 17.78 52.10 20.97
N THR A 790 17.52 51.77 19.70
CA THR A 790 18.31 50.76 18.96
C THR A 790 19.04 51.38 17.77
N LYS A 791 20.39 51.41 17.82
CA LYS A 791 21.24 51.87 16.70
C LYS A 791 21.85 50.72 15.89
N GLN A 792 21.36 49.51 16.12
CA GLN A 792 21.85 48.28 15.49
C GLN A 792 20.99 47.94 14.29
N SER A 793 21.60 47.29 13.29
CA SER A 793 20.83 46.70 12.19
C SER A 793 19.91 45.60 12.71
N LEU A 794 18.87 45.25 11.94
CA LEU A 794 17.92 44.22 12.36
C LEU A 794 18.60 42.89 12.73
N GLN A 795 19.53 42.44 11.89
CA GLN A 795 20.24 41.18 12.12
C GLN A 795 21.13 41.21 13.36
N GLU A 796 21.80 42.34 13.62
CA GLU A 796 22.60 42.51 14.85
C GLU A 796 21.70 42.61 16.08
N TYR A 797 20.60 43.35 15.98
CA TYR A 797 19.61 43.49 17.05
C TYR A 797 18.88 42.18 17.35
N MET A 798 18.75 41.28 16.38
CA MET A 798 18.13 39.96 16.56
C MET A 798 19.15 38.82 16.64
N LYS A 799 20.46 39.12 16.70
CA LYS A 799 21.53 38.13 16.54
C LYS A 799 21.37 36.92 17.46
N GLU A 800 21.32 37.14 18.76
CA GLU A 800 21.28 36.07 19.77
C GLU A 800 19.87 35.87 20.34
N ALA A 801 19.01 36.90 20.26
CA ALA A 801 17.77 36.94 21.02
C ALA A 801 16.79 35.79 20.72
N PRO A 802 16.49 35.45 19.45
CA PRO A 802 15.61 34.33 19.13
C PRO A 802 16.13 33.00 19.67
N PHE A 803 17.38 32.67 19.36
CA PHE A 803 17.93 31.35 19.62
C PHE A 803 18.27 31.16 21.10
N ASN A 804 18.89 32.13 21.77
CA ASN A 804 19.20 32.01 23.19
C ASN A 804 17.93 32.00 24.05
N SER A 805 16.91 32.80 23.70
CA SER A 805 15.61 32.74 24.39
C SER A 805 14.97 31.36 24.25
N PHE A 806 15.04 30.76 23.06
CA PHE A 806 14.54 29.41 22.83
C PHE A 806 15.35 28.36 23.61
N CYS A 807 16.68 28.44 23.59
CA CYS A 807 17.54 27.53 24.34
C CYS A 807 17.30 27.61 25.84
N TYR A 808 17.06 28.82 26.38
CA TYR A 808 16.66 29.02 27.77
C TYR A 808 15.34 28.31 28.07
N ASP A 809 14.29 28.55 27.26
CA ASP A 809 13.00 27.88 27.41
C ASP A 809 13.19 26.35 27.37
N PHE A 810 13.89 25.83 26.37
CA PHE A 810 14.12 24.40 26.17
C PHE A 810 14.90 23.76 27.31
N TYR A 811 15.89 24.45 27.87
CA TYR A 811 16.55 23.96 29.06
C TYR A 811 15.58 23.92 30.25
N HIS A 812 14.78 24.96 30.48
CA HIS A 812 13.94 25.04 31.68
C HIS A 812 12.66 24.19 31.61
N GLU A 813 12.06 24.00 30.43
CA GLU A 813 10.89 23.10 30.23
C GLU A 813 11.21 21.64 30.58
N TYR A 814 12.49 21.24 30.47
CA TYR A 814 12.95 19.87 30.79
C TYR A 814 13.71 19.78 32.13
N ALA A 815 13.59 20.77 33.00
CA ALA A 815 14.28 20.79 34.30
C ALA A 815 13.88 19.63 35.21
N ASP A 816 12.58 19.31 35.28
CA ASP A 816 12.05 18.19 36.06
C ASP A 816 12.59 16.87 35.50
N PHE A 817 12.54 16.67 34.18
CA PHE A 817 13.10 15.48 33.52
C PHE A 817 14.56 15.23 33.90
N ARG A 818 15.42 16.26 33.85
CA ARG A 818 16.83 16.11 34.23
C ARG A 818 16.99 15.80 35.72
N SER A 819 16.24 16.49 36.57
CA SER A 819 16.31 16.35 38.03
C SER A 819 15.86 14.95 38.47
N ASP A 820 14.69 14.52 38.00
CA ASP A 820 14.10 13.21 38.27
C ASP A 820 15.00 12.07 37.76
N TYR A 821 15.56 12.21 36.55
CA TYR A 821 16.47 11.21 35.99
C TYR A 821 17.74 11.08 36.85
N LYS A 822 18.31 12.20 37.29
CA LYS A 822 19.49 12.22 38.16
C LYS A 822 19.19 11.64 39.54
N GLU A 823 18.03 11.96 40.12
CA GLU A 823 17.60 11.41 41.40
C GLU A 823 17.45 9.88 41.31
N LYS A 824 16.78 9.37 40.26
CA LYS A 824 16.50 7.95 40.08
C LYS A 824 17.74 7.12 39.69
N TYR A 825 18.62 7.65 38.85
CA TYR A 825 19.73 6.88 38.25
C TYR A 825 21.13 7.35 38.65
N GLY A 826 21.27 8.42 39.44
CA GLY A 826 22.56 8.95 39.91
C GLY A 826 23.44 9.58 38.82
N ARG A 827 22.89 9.85 37.63
CA ARG A 827 23.59 10.45 36.47
C ARG A 827 22.63 11.27 35.61
N GLN A 828 23.16 12.16 34.76
CA GLN A 828 22.34 12.89 33.79
C GLN A 828 21.82 11.96 32.67
N PRO A 829 20.66 12.27 32.05
CA PRO A 829 20.17 11.51 30.89
C PRO A 829 21.12 11.66 29.70
N TYR A 830 21.15 10.64 28.83
CA TYR A 830 21.80 10.77 27.54
C TYR A 830 20.97 11.66 26.63
N ILE A 831 21.63 12.57 25.91
CA ILE A 831 21.02 13.54 25.02
C ILE A 831 21.89 13.66 23.77
N GLU A 832 21.25 13.71 22.61
CA GLU A 832 21.89 13.87 21.30
C GLU A 832 22.67 15.19 21.19
N ALA A 833 23.56 15.30 20.20
CA ALA A 833 24.49 16.43 20.10
C ALA A 833 23.76 17.77 19.96
N THR A 834 22.74 17.86 19.10
CA THR A 834 21.94 19.09 18.90
C THR A 834 21.20 19.53 20.17
N PRO A 835 20.33 18.71 20.80
CA PRO A 835 19.62 19.12 22.00
C PRO A 835 20.57 19.39 23.18
N ARG A 836 21.68 18.67 23.30
CA ARG A 836 22.70 18.92 24.33
C ARG A 836 23.42 20.25 24.13
N PHE A 837 23.71 20.63 22.88
CA PHE A 837 24.28 21.94 22.56
C PHE A 837 23.29 23.07 22.93
N ARG A 838 22.03 22.92 22.54
CA ARG A 838 20.94 23.86 22.88
C ARG A 838 20.77 23.99 24.40
N TRP A 839 20.81 22.89 25.14
CA TRP A 839 20.78 22.90 26.61
C TRP A 839 22.01 23.56 27.23
N GLY A 840 23.20 23.39 26.67
CA GLY A 840 24.41 24.05 27.17
C GLY A 840 24.30 25.59 27.10
N ILE A 841 23.72 26.11 26.01
CA ILE A 841 23.41 27.54 25.90
C ILE A 841 22.36 27.93 26.94
N GLY A 842 21.25 27.21 27.01
CA GLY A 842 20.16 27.50 27.95
C GLY A 842 20.55 27.42 29.43
N GLU A 843 21.50 26.56 29.79
CA GLU A 843 22.08 26.48 31.13
C GLU A 843 22.96 27.69 31.45
N SER A 844 23.73 28.18 30.47
CA SER A 844 24.62 29.34 30.63
C SER A 844 23.88 30.68 30.63
N GLU A 845 22.67 30.70 30.09
CA GLU A 845 21.83 31.88 29.93
C GLU A 845 21.18 32.28 31.26
N SER A 846 21.46 33.48 31.78
CA SER A 846 20.88 33.93 33.03
C SER A 846 19.42 34.35 32.85
N ALA A 847 18.60 34.29 33.92
CA ALA A 847 17.22 34.79 33.86
C ALA A 847 17.14 36.29 33.48
N GLN A 848 18.19 37.07 33.78
CA GLN A 848 18.29 38.48 33.40
C GLN A 848 18.53 38.63 31.89
N ASP A 849 19.44 37.84 31.32
CA ASP A 849 19.79 37.85 29.90
C ASP A 849 18.63 37.30 29.06
N TYR A 850 18.00 36.21 29.51
CA TYR A 850 16.72 35.75 28.97
C TYR A 850 15.67 36.87 28.94
N GLY A 851 15.47 37.57 30.07
CA GLY A 851 14.55 38.70 30.14
C GLY A 851 14.95 39.87 29.22
N HIS A 852 16.25 40.04 28.91
CA HIS A 852 16.73 40.99 27.92
C HIS A 852 16.44 40.55 26.48
N HIS A 853 16.66 39.28 26.14
CA HIS A 853 16.30 38.72 24.84
C HIS A 853 14.79 38.77 24.58
N ARG A 854 13.96 38.42 25.57
CA ARG A 854 12.50 38.54 25.48
C ARG A 854 12.04 39.98 25.21
N ARG A 855 12.70 40.97 25.82
CA ARG A 855 12.44 42.40 25.54
C ARG A 855 12.82 42.78 24.11
N ARG A 856 13.96 42.31 23.59
CA ARG A 856 14.36 42.53 22.18
C ARG A 856 13.35 41.93 21.20
N ILE A 857 12.89 40.71 21.46
CA ILE A 857 11.85 40.06 20.66
C ILE A 857 10.54 40.86 20.70
N GLU A 858 10.15 41.42 21.84
CA GLU A 858 8.94 42.24 21.95
C GLU A 858 9.06 43.57 21.19
N VAL A 859 10.22 44.24 21.27
CA VAL A 859 10.50 45.45 20.47
C VAL A 859 10.42 45.14 18.98
N PHE A 860 11.02 44.03 18.53
CA PHE A 860 10.91 43.58 17.14
C PHE A 860 9.46 43.31 16.75
N ARG A 861 8.69 42.63 17.61
CA ARG A 861 7.27 42.33 17.37
C ARG A 861 6.44 43.60 17.23
N GLN A 862 6.63 44.56 18.11
CA GLN A 862 5.95 45.85 18.05
C GLN A 862 6.30 46.59 16.77
N TRP A 863 7.59 46.68 16.43
CA TRP A 863 8.06 47.31 15.21
C TRP A 863 7.51 46.64 13.95
N PHE A 864 7.54 45.30 13.89
CA PHE A 864 7.04 44.55 12.74
C PHE A 864 5.55 44.81 12.54
N ASN A 865 4.79 44.82 13.64
CA ASN A 865 3.40 45.21 13.60
C ASN A 865 3.25 46.64 13.10
N GLU A 866 3.96 47.64 13.63
CA GLU A 866 3.76 49.04 13.21
C GLU A 866 4.23 49.34 11.77
N SER A 867 5.32 48.71 11.32
CA SER A 867 6.04 49.10 10.10
C SER A 867 5.77 48.18 8.91
N ILE A 868 5.54 46.88 9.15
CA ILE A 868 5.37 45.89 8.09
C ILE A 868 3.91 45.48 7.97
N MET A 869 3.33 44.98 9.06
CA MET A 869 1.95 44.48 9.12
C MET A 869 1.11 45.28 10.15
N PRO A 870 0.80 46.57 9.90
CA PRO A 870 0.03 47.42 10.80
C PRO A 870 -1.35 46.83 11.05
N ILE A 871 -1.61 46.54 12.33
CA ILE A 871 -2.91 46.10 12.83
C ILE A 871 -3.84 47.33 12.82
N VAL A 872 -4.46 47.62 11.68
CA VAL A 872 -5.55 48.58 11.56
C VAL A 872 -6.83 47.79 11.32
N GLY A 873 -7.57 47.44 12.38
CA GLY A 873 -8.79 46.61 12.28
C GLY A 873 -8.53 45.14 11.95
N ASP A 874 -9.51 44.47 11.32
CA ASP A 874 -9.33 43.14 10.71
C ASP A 874 -8.27 43.26 9.61
N SER A 875 -7.01 42.93 9.93
CA SER A 875 -5.82 43.24 9.11
C SER A 875 -6.02 42.97 7.62
N GLU A 876 -5.79 44.00 6.81
CA GLU A 876 -5.88 43.94 5.35
C GLU A 876 -4.57 43.43 4.69
N THR A 877 -3.59 42.94 5.44
CA THR A 877 -2.26 42.58 4.90
C THR A 877 -1.92 41.10 5.05
N ILE A 878 -1.40 40.49 3.99
CA ILE A 878 -0.65 39.24 4.04
C ILE A 878 0.82 39.47 3.66
N VAL A 879 1.70 38.63 4.20
CA VAL A 879 3.13 38.63 3.90
C VAL A 879 3.50 37.31 3.25
N VAL A 880 3.96 37.35 2.00
CA VAL A 880 4.58 36.22 1.31
C VAL A 880 6.03 36.12 1.79
N VAL A 881 6.38 34.94 2.30
CA VAL A 881 7.73 34.64 2.79
C VAL A 881 8.31 33.57 1.87
N PRO A 882 9.38 33.84 1.11
CA PRO A 882 10.09 32.78 0.42
C PRO A 882 10.48 31.66 1.38
N PHE A 883 9.99 30.45 1.12
CA PHE A 883 10.11 29.30 2.03
C PHE A 883 10.26 27.97 1.27
N GLY A 884 10.96 28.05 0.13
CA GLY A 884 11.27 26.91 -0.74
C GLY A 884 12.15 25.84 -0.09
N PRO A 885 12.46 24.75 -0.81
CA PRO A 885 13.31 23.70 -0.30
C PRO A 885 14.74 24.22 -0.04
N PRO A 886 15.51 23.57 0.86
CA PRO A 886 16.91 23.92 1.05
C PRO A 886 17.68 23.86 -0.26
N THR A 887 18.62 24.79 -0.47
CA THR A 887 19.41 24.86 -1.71
C THR A 887 20.14 23.56 -1.99
N THR A 888 20.71 22.94 -0.95
CA THR A 888 21.37 21.64 -1.04
C THR A 888 20.42 20.53 -0.59
N VAL A 889 20.31 19.48 -1.40
CA VAL A 889 19.61 18.26 -1.00
C VAL A 889 20.40 17.58 0.10
N GLN A 890 19.78 17.43 1.27
CA GLN A 890 20.32 16.64 2.37
C GLN A 890 19.83 15.20 2.21
N TYR A 891 20.77 14.26 2.25
CA TYR A 891 20.46 12.84 2.24
C TYR A 891 20.43 12.27 3.64
N ARG A 892 19.66 11.20 3.80
CA ARG A 892 19.53 10.47 5.07
C ARG A 892 20.88 9.94 5.60
N ASP A 893 21.79 9.58 4.70
CA ASP A 893 23.12 9.07 5.05
C ASP A 893 24.20 10.16 5.17
N ASP A 894 23.83 11.44 4.98
CA ASP A 894 24.73 12.54 5.30
C ASP A 894 24.93 12.61 6.82
N LEU A 895 26.17 12.88 7.25
CA LEU A 895 26.43 13.15 8.66
C LEU A 895 25.69 14.44 9.06
N PRO A 896 24.95 14.43 10.18
CA PRO A 896 24.35 15.65 10.71
C PRO A 896 25.44 16.73 10.88
N PRO A 897 25.18 17.99 10.44
CA PRO A 897 26.14 19.06 10.64
C PRO A 897 26.41 19.27 12.13
N PRO A 898 27.61 19.70 12.53
CA PRO A 898 27.88 20.04 13.92
C PRO A 898 26.84 21.04 14.45
N PRO A 899 26.30 20.83 15.67
CA PRO A 899 25.37 21.77 16.27
C PRO A 899 25.98 23.18 16.30
N SER A 900 25.20 24.17 15.90
CA SER A 900 25.61 25.56 15.81
C SER A 900 24.50 26.50 16.28
N ALA A 901 24.89 27.70 16.70
CA ALA A 901 23.93 28.73 17.08
C ALA A 901 23.23 29.26 15.83
N ILE A 902 21.93 29.48 15.93
CA ILE A 902 21.16 30.15 14.88
C ILE A 902 21.24 31.64 15.17
N GLU A 903 21.94 32.39 14.31
CA GLU A 903 22.09 33.83 14.46
C GLU A 903 21.05 34.61 13.63
N GLY A 904 20.52 35.67 14.21
CA GLY A 904 19.69 36.64 13.51
C GLY A 904 18.25 36.19 13.27
N LEU A 905 17.64 36.74 12.22
CA LEU A 905 16.23 36.56 11.89
C LEU A 905 16.07 35.86 10.53
N GLY A 906 16.04 34.52 10.55
CA GLY A 906 15.68 33.67 9.40
C GLY A 906 14.16 33.52 9.20
N PRO A 907 13.72 32.99 8.05
CA PRO A 907 12.30 32.84 7.73
C PRO A 907 11.57 31.85 8.65
N GLU A 908 12.27 30.84 9.18
CA GLU A 908 11.73 29.88 10.16
C GLU A 908 11.31 30.56 11.47
N ALA A 909 12.09 31.59 11.89
CA ALA A 909 11.92 32.30 13.15
C ALA A 909 10.82 33.36 13.13
N LEU A 910 10.43 33.84 11.95
CA LEU A 910 9.50 34.96 11.83
C LEU A 910 8.14 34.66 12.48
N ALA A 911 7.49 33.56 12.09
CA ALA A 911 6.16 33.22 12.59
C ALA A 911 6.12 32.88 14.10
N PRO A 912 7.06 32.08 14.67
CA PRO A 912 7.13 31.82 16.10
C PRO A 912 7.36 33.08 16.95
N LEU A 913 8.29 33.95 16.54
CA LEU A 913 8.61 35.16 17.29
C LEU A 913 7.43 36.15 17.28
N LEU A 914 6.69 36.24 16.19
CA LEU A 914 5.51 37.11 16.08
C LEU A 914 4.24 36.45 16.65
N GLY A 915 4.24 35.13 16.82
CA GLY A 915 3.08 34.34 17.24
C GLY A 915 1.95 34.35 16.21
N LEU A 916 2.31 34.37 14.93
CA LEU A 916 1.41 34.54 13.78
C LEU A 916 1.13 33.22 13.06
N PRO A 917 -0.03 33.08 12.39
CA PRO A 917 -0.29 31.95 11.54
C PRO A 917 0.57 32.01 10.27
N HIS A 918 1.05 30.84 9.83
CA HIS A 918 1.91 30.73 8.65
C HIS A 918 1.58 29.42 7.91
N LEU A 919 1.11 29.58 6.67
CA LEU A 919 0.68 28.52 5.78
C LEU A 919 1.74 28.23 4.72
N VAL A 920 2.16 26.97 4.61
CA VAL A 920 3.04 26.43 3.56
C VAL A 920 2.19 25.70 2.52
N VAL A 921 2.44 25.99 1.25
CA VAL A 921 1.59 25.65 0.13
C VAL A 921 2.42 24.97 -0.96
N PRO A 922 2.43 23.63 -1.05
CA PRO A 922 3.06 22.94 -2.17
C PRO A 922 2.25 23.19 -3.45
N PHE A 923 2.92 23.66 -4.51
CA PHE A 923 2.25 23.95 -5.79
C PHE A 923 3.10 23.60 -7.02
N ALA A 924 4.40 23.35 -6.82
CA ALA A 924 5.34 23.01 -7.88
C ALA A 924 6.35 21.95 -7.43
N GLN A 925 7.25 21.57 -8.33
CA GLN A 925 8.42 20.75 -8.03
C GLN A 925 9.64 21.35 -8.73
N THR A 926 10.82 21.19 -8.13
CA THR A 926 12.10 21.60 -8.72
C THR A 926 12.97 20.36 -8.97
N ARG A 927 13.79 20.42 -10.02
CA ARG A 927 14.63 19.32 -10.47
C ARG A 927 15.94 19.32 -9.69
N TYR A 928 16.40 18.15 -9.26
CA TYR A 928 17.73 17.99 -8.69
C TYR A 928 18.40 16.73 -9.22
N TYR A 929 19.73 16.71 -9.26
CA TYR A 929 20.47 15.50 -9.57
C TYR A 929 20.56 14.60 -8.35
N SER A 930 20.02 13.39 -8.42
CA SER A 930 20.13 12.43 -7.34
C SER A 930 21.42 11.62 -7.44
N ARG A 931 22.23 11.65 -6.38
CA ARG A 931 23.41 10.77 -6.25
C ARG A 931 23.04 9.30 -6.04
N VAL A 932 21.79 9.03 -5.65
CA VAL A 932 21.31 7.68 -5.33
C VAL A 932 20.80 6.98 -6.59
N THR A 933 20.02 7.68 -7.42
CA THR A 933 19.48 7.11 -8.66
C THR A 933 20.36 7.36 -9.88
N ASP A 934 21.39 8.19 -9.75
CA ASP A 934 22.28 8.63 -10.84
C ASP A 934 21.51 9.31 -11.99
N GLN A 935 20.40 9.97 -11.64
CA GLN A 935 19.46 10.61 -12.56
C GLN A 935 18.91 11.89 -11.95
N ASN A 936 18.34 12.73 -12.79
CA ASN A 936 17.56 13.85 -12.30
C ASN A 936 16.24 13.34 -11.68
N GLU A 937 15.90 13.89 -10.53
CA GLU A 937 14.72 13.60 -9.71
C GLU A 937 13.98 14.90 -9.41
N ASP A 938 12.71 14.79 -9.03
CA ASP A 938 11.88 15.94 -8.66
C ASP A 938 11.70 15.99 -7.15
N ARG A 939 11.79 17.20 -6.57
CA ARG A 939 11.46 17.46 -5.17
C ARG A 939 10.41 18.55 -5.06
N PRO A 940 9.55 18.53 -4.02
CA PRO A 940 8.51 19.53 -3.86
C PRO A 940 9.07 20.95 -3.75
N PHE A 941 8.31 21.91 -4.28
CA PHE A 941 8.50 23.34 -4.08
C PHE A 941 7.23 23.95 -3.51
N SER A 942 7.39 24.78 -2.49
CA SER A 942 6.27 25.36 -1.75
C SER A 942 6.43 26.88 -1.64
N GLY A 943 5.33 27.58 -1.88
CA GLY A 943 5.18 28.98 -1.48
C GLY A 943 4.70 29.04 -0.03
N SER A 944 4.81 30.21 0.60
CA SER A 944 4.22 30.38 1.92
C SER A 944 3.72 31.79 2.18
N ILE A 945 2.68 31.87 3.01
CA ILE A 945 2.07 33.14 3.43
C ILE A 945 1.89 33.19 4.93
N LEU A 946 2.20 34.35 5.49
CA LEU A 946 2.02 34.71 6.89
C LEU A 946 0.90 35.75 6.99
N GLY A 947 0.01 35.53 7.95
CA GLY A 947 -1.14 36.39 8.20
C GLY A 947 -1.05 37.06 9.57
N SER A 948 -1.98 37.99 9.84
CA SER A 948 -2.14 38.54 11.18
C SER A 948 -2.67 37.50 12.16
N ARG A 949 -2.53 37.75 13.46
CA ARG A 949 -3.08 36.89 14.51
C ARG A 949 -4.58 36.67 14.28
N GLY A 950 -5.03 35.42 14.31
CA GLY A 950 -6.42 35.01 14.10
C GLY A 950 -6.86 34.91 12.64
N SER A 951 -5.98 35.21 11.68
CA SER A 951 -6.30 35.13 10.24
C SER A 951 -6.09 33.74 9.63
N ASP A 952 -5.95 32.71 10.48
CA ASP A 952 -5.70 31.31 10.12
C ASP A 952 -6.62 30.82 8.99
N MET A 953 -7.93 31.08 9.13
CA MET A 953 -8.93 30.70 8.14
C MET A 953 -8.85 31.52 6.86
N MET A 954 -8.55 32.81 6.97
CA MET A 954 -8.40 33.70 5.81
C MET A 954 -7.26 33.22 4.91
N LEU A 955 -6.11 32.82 5.48
CA LEU A 955 -4.99 32.31 4.69
C LEU A 955 -5.39 31.07 3.87
N LEU A 956 -6.06 30.10 4.50
CA LEU A 956 -6.51 28.88 3.84
C LEU A 956 -7.54 29.18 2.74
N GLN A 957 -8.49 30.08 3.01
CA GLN A 957 -9.52 30.49 2.05
C GLN A 957 -8.95 31.26 0.87
N LEU A 958 -7.99 32.16 1.14
CA LEU A 958 -7.33 32.95 0.12
C LEU A 958 -6.58 32.05 -0.86
N VAL A 959 -5.73 31.16 -0.36
CA VAL A 959 -4.96 30.26 -1.24
C VAL A 959 -5.90 29.34 -2.01
N LYS A 960 -6.93 28.80 -1.36
CA LYS A 960 -7.93 27.96 -2.04
C LYS A 960 -8.59 28.72 -3.19
N ALA A 961 -9.10 29.92 -2.92
CA ALA A 961 -9.81 30.69 -3.93
C ALA A 961 -8.88 31.17 -5.06
N ALA A 962 -7.62 31.50 -4.74
CA ALA A 962 -6.62 31.85 -5.74
C ALA A 962 -6.25 30.64 -6.63
N PHE A 963 -6.09 29.45 -6.05
CA PHE A 963 -5.79 28.22 -6.79
C PHE A 963 -6.98 27.79 -7.66
N ASP A 964 -8.20 27.83 -7.12
CA ASP A 964 -9.42 27.56 -7.89
C ASP A 964 -9.55 28.50 -9.09
N ARG A 965 -9.23 29.79 -8.91
CA ARG A 965 -9.29 30.81 -9.97
C ARG A 965 -8.19 30.62 -11.03
N ALA A 966 -7.01 30.15 -10.62
CA ALA A 966 -5.88 29.88 -11.51
C ALA A 966 -5.92 28.47 -12.11
N GLU A 967 -6.91 27.64 -11.76
CA GLU A 967 -6.98 26.22 -12.09
C GLU A 967 -5.73 25.44 -11.63
N TRP A 968 -5.10 25.90 -10.55
CA TRP A 968 -3.97 25.23 -9.93
C TRP A 968 -4.45 24.06 -9.06
N ARG A 969 -3.63 23.01 -9.02
CA ARG A 969 -3.94 21.81 -8.24
C ARG A 969 -3.97 22.11 -6.74
N SER A 970 -5.06 21.76 -6.07
CA SER A 970 -5.26 21.93 -4.62
C SER A 970 -4.93 20.69 -3.78
N SER A 971 -4.38 19.65 -4.40
CA SER A 971 -4.05 18.37 -3.76
C SER A 971 -2.67 17.88 -4.19
N VAL A 972 -2.01 17.11 -3.34
CA VAL A 972 -0.74 16.43 -3.66
C VAL A 972 -0.90 14.91 -3.59
N ASP A 973 -0.17 14.20 -4.43
CA ASP A 973 -0.19 12.74 -4.47
C ASP A 973 0.67 12.15 -3.33
N PRO A 974 0.31 10.98 -2.78
CA PRO A 974 1.19 10.25 -1.87
C PRO A 974 2.35 9.57 -2.62
N GLY A 975 3.48 9.36 -1.94
CA GLY A 975 4.63 8.63 -2.47
C GLY A 975 5.68 9.53 -3.13
N ARG A 976 6.35 9.04 -4.19
CA ARG A 976 7.53 9.67 -4.82
C ARG A 976 7.32 11.11 -5.28
N LEU A 977 6.20 11.38 -5.93
CA LEU A 977 5.92 12.68 -6.51
C LEU A 977 4.81 13.35 -5.70
N ALA A 978 5.04 14.60 -5.28
CA ALA A 978 3.97 15.40 -4.70
C ALA A 978 2.98 15.85 -5.80
N ILE A 979 3.51 16.05 -7.02
CA ILE A 979 2.76 16.52 -8.16
C ILE A 979 3.11 15.63 -9.38
N PRO A 980 2.15 15.23 -10.22
CA PRO A 980 2.38 14.39 -11.39
C PRO A 980 3.44 14.95 -12.33
N GLN A 981 4.19 14.07 -12.99
CA GLN A 981 5.13 14.47 -14.02
C GLN A 981 4.43 15.25 -15.14
N GLY A 982 5.04 16.38 -15.52
CA GLY A 982 4.55 17.23 -16.60
C GLY A 982 3.48 18.24 -16.19
N TYR A 983 3.11 18.32 -14.91
CA TYR A 983 2.34 19.46 -14.41
C TYR A 983 3.27 20.65 -14.19
N GLU A 984 2.99 21.76 -14.86
CA GLU A 984 3.62 23.05 -14.64
C GLU A 984 2.54 24.06 -14.27
N PRO A 985 2.67 24.77 -13.14
CA PRO A 985 1.69 25.77 -12.74
C PRO A 985 1.80 26.99 -13.67
N GLU A 986 0.91 27.10 -14.64
CA GLU A 986 0.87 28.25 -15.55
C GLU A 986 0.17 29.45 -14.90
N VAL A 987 0.71 30.65 -15.12
CA VAL A 987 0.04 31.91 -14.80
C VAL A 987 -0.55 32.46 -16.09
N ASP A 988 -1.74 32.01 -16.46
CA ASP A 988 -2.36 32.31 -17.77
C ASP A 988 -2.38 33.82 -18.06
N GLU A 989 -1.61 34.34 -19.02
CA GLU A 989 -1.54 35.79 -19.30
C GLU A 989 -2.87 36.37 -19.83
N GLY A 990 -3.86 35.51 -20.11
CA GLY A 990 -4.95 35.79 -21.02
C GLY A 990 -6.37 36.03 -20.47
N VAL A 991 -6.63 36.22 -19.17
CA VAL A 991 -8.01 36.59 -18.73
C VAL A 991 -8.00 37.52 -17.50
N LEU A 992 -7.92 38.83 -17.74
CA LEU A 992 -8.49 39.85 -16.84
C LEU A 992 -9.94 40.09 -17.28
N VAL A 993 -10.90 39.54 -16.55
CA VAL A 993 -12.31 39.95 -16.62
C VAL A 993 -12.85 40.11 -15.21
#